data_AF-A0AAD6NJ08-F1
#
_entry.id   AF-A0AAD6NJ08-F1
#
_cell.length_a   1.000
_cell.length_b   1.000
_cell.length_c   1.000
_cell.angle_alpha   90.00
_cell.angle_beta   90.00
_cell.angle_gamma   90.00
#
_symmetry.space_group_name_H-M   'P 1'
#
loop_
_entity.id
_entity.type
_entity.pdbx_description
1 polymer ?
#
loop_
_entity_poly.entity_id
_entity_poly.type
_entity_poly.pdbx_seq_one_letter_code
_entity_poly.pdbx_strand_id
1 'polypeptide(L)'
;MELLARAVLPQAAVRQLFFYSTDRPTDRPTGRRKPSGKTVATRTAVTMAGGRHSRNPSHSREYSRTSAHIRLDSRSRSGRGSDRDPSIDRHPPRIPPVVITDDDDEDIRTPPHARRHSNSRTRRLSQRESRERGNSANAANRNSSHHRRRSSTRRESVALPAAAALVGGEPYESIRASRVLEKDNRRRSTRVPPDAGVVPLSEESLAAFNKEEEYRRSRALKLCAVAFVILLIIILVPIGVLVIGKNNGSPANAGGNGSSASTAGGGGTGNGIGKPPTANPNTIPTAAKGTVLDPFTWYDTRDFNTTYTDATVGGLSVMGLNMSWDDGAAPNPNVPALNKPFSYGKMPMRGVNIGGWLLLEPFITPSLFNKYDKSNGVVDEYTLSKYLGAKQTAQVMEKHYATFVTEQTFQEIAAAGLDHVRIPYPYWIVTPETGDPYLPRVGWRYLLRGIEWARKYGLRVKLDLHSVQGGQNGWNHSGRQGVLNWLNGTDGAANGQKVLDMHDQLSQFFAQPRYKNIITLYGLVNEPRMTALVLNDVLNWTANAYEIVRGNGLNAKIVFGDGFLGLENWKGKLAGYEGLVLDVHQYVIFNIGQIAQTHTGKIQFACSGWGTQMTSSNNPTTGFGPTMVGEFGQADTDCVPYLNNVGTGSRWEGNLIFPDPGASVTTPSCHGGIGCSCDVPNSDPSKWSTLYKEFLLKFAEAQMESFEQAWGWMYWTWDTEDAYQWSYKKGIAAGTLPTIAYERNFSCTDTIPDYGILGMPETF
;
A
#
# COMPACT_ATOMS: atom_id res chain seq x y z
N MET A 1 8.69 -67.02 18.34
CA MET A 1 7.22 -67.05 18.25
C MET A 1 6.56 -66.01 19.17
N GLU A 2 6.60 -64.69 18.99
CA GLU A 2 7.53 -63.81 18.26
C GLU A 2 7.42 -62.36 18.82
N LEU A 3 8.61 -61.79 19.01
CA LEU A 3 9.06 -60.39 19.13
C LEU A 3 8.02 -59.25 18.86
N LEU A 4 7.83 -58.24 19.73
CA LEU A 4 8.74 -57.13 20.16
C LEU A 4 8.98 -56.07 19.04
N ALA A 5 8.94 -54.73 19.24
CA ALA A 5 8.59 -53.83 20.37
C ALA A 5 8.35 -52.37 19.81
N ARG A 6 8.43 -51.18 20.46
CA ARG A 6 8.91 -50.72 21.79
C ARG A 6 8.39 -49.29 22.16
N ALA A 7 8.39 -48.99 23.47
CA ALA A 7 8.49 -47.72 24.26
C ALA A 7 8.82 -46.34 23.61
N VAL A 8 8.51 -45.14 24.19
CA VAL A 8 7.76 -44.72 25.42
C VAL A 8 7.34 -43.22 25.37
N LEU A 9 6.45 -42.81 26.31
CA LEU A 9 5.79 -41.49 26.47
C LEU A 9 6.56 -40.41 27.29
N PRO A 10 6.13 -39.12 27.24
CA PRO A 10 6.50 -38.05 28.19
C PRO A 10 5.46 -37.86 29.33
N GLN A 11 5.84 -37.23 30.46
CA GLN A 11 4.91 -36.57 31.41
C GLN A 11 5.62 -35.66 32.45
N ALA A 12 4.86 -34.98 33.33
CA ALA A 12 5.37 -33.93 34.24
C ALA A 12 4.59 -33.79 35.59
N ALA A 13 5.16 -33.00 36.51
CA ALA A 13 4.51 -32.14 37.54
C ALA A 13 4.34 -32.56 39.03
N VAL A 14 5.10 -31.86 39.91
CA VAL A 14 4.62 -30.98 41.04
C VAL A 14 4.44 -31.50 42.50
N ARG A 15 4.78 -30.59 43.46
CA ARG A 15 4.65 -30.57 44.96
C ARG A 15 5.78 -31.28 45.77
N GLN A 16 6.18 -30.83 46.99
CA GLN A 16 5.53 -29.95 48.00
C GLN A 16 6.51 -29.17 48.96
N LEU A 17 6.20 -27.90 49.27
CA LEU A 17 6.44 -26.99 50.46
C LEU A 17 7.57 -27.20 51.54
N PHE A 18 8.24 -26.10 51.99
CA PHE A 18 8.10 -25.42 53.33
C PHE A 18 9.09 -24.22 53.65
N PHE A 19 8.58 -22.96 53.71
CA PHE A 19 8.84 -21.75 54.57
C PHE A 19 10.21 -21.06 54.99
N TYR A 20 10.20 -19.69 55.02
CA TYR A 20 11.01 -18.61 55.72
C TYR A 20 12.59 -18.64 55.67
N SER A 21 13.45 -17.59 55.67
CA SER A 21 13.50 -16.08 55.49
C SER A 21 14.96 -15.60 55.83
N THR A 22 15.59 -14.40 55.72
CA THR A 22 15.51 -12.99 55.17
C THR A 22 16.95 -12.36 55.30
N ASP A 23 17.42 -11.16 54.90
CA ASP A 23 16.97 -9.99 54.09
C ASP A 23 18.17 -9.24 53.38
N ARG A 24 18.66 -8.07 53.89
CA ARG A 24 19.64 -7.10 53.30
C ARG A 24 20.42 -6.34 54.43
N PRO A 25 21.16 -5.20 54.26
CA PRO A 25 21.68 -4.45 53.08
C PRO A 25 23.16 -3.89 53.17
N THR A 26 23.61 -3.13 52.13
CA THR A 26 24.73 -2.11 52.12
C THR A 26 26.20 -2.61 52.32
N ASP A 27 27.30 -1.91 51.93
CA ASP A 27 27.54 -0.52 51.46
C ASP A 27 28.77 -0.39 50.48
N ARG A 28 29.19 0.84 50.09
CA ARG A 28 30.40 1.19 49.27
C ARG A 28 31.55 1.81 50.12
N PRO A 29 32.80 1.95 49.57
CA PRO A 29 33.26 3.31 49.20
C PRO A 29 34.25 3.45 48.01
N THR A 30 34.57 4.72 47.72
CA THR A 30 35.26 5.39 46.59
C THR A 30 36.78 5.17 46.35
N GLY A 31 37.28 5.50 45.14
CA GLY A 31 38.71 5.71 44.79
C GLY A 31 38.92 6.54 43.50
N ARG A 32 40.08 7.22 43.30
CA ARG A 32 40.28 8.27 42.25
C ARG A 32 41.56 8.12 41.37
N ARG A 33 41.40 8.42 40.07
CA ARG A 33 42.32 9.06 39.08
C ARG A 33 43.52 8.31 38.43
N LYS A 34 43.77 8.73 37.17
CA LYS A 34 44.92 8.57 36.22
C LYS A 34 46.19 9.36 36.69
N PRO A 35 47.40 9.35 36.04
CA PRO A 35 47.72 9.02 34.62
C PRO A 35 49.09 8.35 34.24
N SER A 36 49.27 8.06 32.94
CA SER A 36 50.54 7.86 32.15
C SER A 36 51.48 6.66 32.50
N GLY A 37 52.31 6.11 31.58
CA GLY A 37 52.41 6.27 30.10
C GLY A 37 53.70 5.67 29.48
N LYS A 38 53.68 5.35 28.16
CA LYS A 38 54.80 4.95 27.23
C LYS A 38 55.53 3.59 27.48
N THR A 39 55.52 2.63 26.53
CA THR A 39 56.50 2.32 25.42
C THR A 39 57.86 1.76 25.93
N VAL A 40 58.30 0.51 25.65
CA VAL A 40 58.99 -0.06 24.43
C VAL A 40 59.12 -1.62 24.58
N ALA A 41 59.50 -2.46 23.59
CA ALA A 41 58.80 -2.87 22.35
C ALA A 41 59.64 -3.78 21.38
N THR A 42 60.28 -4.89 21.82
CA THR A 42 61.30 -5.65 21.02
C THR A 42 61.28 -7.19 21.16
N ARG A 43 61.92 -7.97 20.26
CA ARG A 43 61.35 -8.53 18.99
C ARG A 43 62.32 -9.49 18.25
N THR A 44 61.86 -10.70 17.87
CA THR A 44 62.57 -11.76 17.07
C THR A 44 61.51 -12.71 16.43
N ALA A 45 61.63 -13.41 15.28
CA ALA A 45 62.70 -13.74 14.29
C ALA A 45 63.66 -14.88 14.71
N VAL A 46 64.11 -15.86 13.89
CA VAL A 46 64.08 -16.17 12.42
C VAL A 46 64.17 -17.73 12.23
N THR A 47 63.99 -18.47 11.12
CA THR A 47 63.70 -18.35 9.65
C THR A 47 63.13 -19.69 9.12
N MET A 48 62.51 -19.79 7.92
CA MET A 48 62.68 -20.87 6.90
C MET A 48 61.83 -20.64 5.61
N ALA A 49 62.07 -21.37 4.51
CA ALA A 49 61.56 -21.13 3.14
C ALA A 49 60.99 -22.41 2.44
N GLY A 50 60.34 -22.41 1.25
CA GLY A 50 59.86 -21.34 0.34
C GLY A 50 59.52 -21.83 -1.10
N GLY A 51 59.00 -20.94 -1.98
CA GLY A 51 58.74 -21.14 -3.43
C GLY A 51 57.35 -21.72 -3.80
N ARG A 52 56.72 -21.45 -4.96
CA ARG A 52 57.00 -20.61 -6.16
C ARG A 52 55.66 -20.11 -6.80
N HIS A 53 55.70 -18.99 -7.55
CA HIS A 53 54.87 -18.49 -8.69
C HIS A 53 53.43 -19.02 -8.96
N SER A 54 52.44 -18.32 -9.55
CA SER A 54 52.28 -17.04 -10.30
C SER A 54 50.76 -16.86 -10.62
N ARG A 55 50.10 -15.72 -10.91
CA ARG A 55 50.38 -14.26 -10.98
C ARG A 55 49.00 -13.53 -11.11
N ASN A 56 48.73 -12.45 -10.37
CA ASN A 56 48.17 -11.18 -10.88
C ASN A 56 48.10 -10.11 -9.76
N PRO A 57 47.94 -8.80 -10.08
CA PRO A 57 48.35 -7.71 -9.18
C PRO A 57 47.21 -7.08 -8.36
N SER A 58 47.58 -6.36 -7.30
CA SER A 58 46.70 -5.41 -6.60
C SER A 58 47.44 -4.15 -6.15
N HIS A 59 46.80 -3.01 -6.46
CA HIS A 59 46.78 -1.72 -5.76
C HIS A 59 48.03 -0.87 -5.42
N SER A 60 47.67 0.43 -5.35
CA SER A 60 48.18 1.54 -4.52
C SER A 60 49.48 2.26 -4.86
N ARG A 61 49.34 3.59 -4.92
CA ARG A 61 50.21 4.56 -4.24
C ARG A 61 49.35 5.61 -3.53
N GLU A 62 49.92 6.24 -2.50
CA GLU A 62 49.23 7.21 -1.66
C GLU A 62 48.98 8.54 -2.38
N TYR A 63 48.12 9.38 -1.79
CA TYR A 63 48.27 10.83 -1.91
C TYR A 63 48.12 11.51 -0.55
N SER A 64 49.04 12.42 -0.24
CA SER A 64 49.01 13.23 0.98
C SER A 64 48.28 14.56 0.74
N ARG A 65 47.80 15.19 1.82
CA ARG A 65 47.12 16.48 1.79
C ARG A 65 48.10 17.64 1.71
N THR A 66 47.81 18.62 0.86
CA THR A 66 48.14 20.05 1.11
C THR A 66 46.98 20.91 0.60
N SER A 67 46.67 21.98 1.32
CA SER A 67 45.57 22.90 1.01
C SER A 67 46.05 24.07 0.16
N ALA A 68 45.24 24.53 -0.79
CA ALA A 68 45.45 25.80 -1.49
C ALA A 68 44.12 26.47 -1.84
N HIS A 69 43.96 27.75 -1.48
CA HIS A 69 42.93 28.62 -2.07
C HIS A 69 43.45 29.17 -3.41
N ILE A 70 42.63 29.07 -4.46
CA ILE A 70 42.60 29.95 -5.65
C ILE A 70 41.14 29.89 -6.12
N ARG A 71 40.35 30.95 -5.89
CA ARG A 71 40.28 32.22 -6.64
C ARG A 71 39.57 32.02 -7.99
N LEU A 72 38.32 32.48 -8.05
CA LEU A 72 37.60 32.71 -9.30
C LEU A 72 38.44 33.64 -10.19
N ASP A 73 38.55 33.31 -11.48
CA ASP A 73 38.88 34.31 -12.48
C ASP A 73 38.12 34.02 -13.79
N SER A 74 37.66 35.07 -14.43
CA SER A 74 36.84 35.04 -15.64
C SER A 74 37.71 35.28 -16.87
N ARG A 75 37.47 34.57 -17.98
CA ARG A 75 37.83 35.10 -19.30
C ARG A 75 37.06 34.50 -20.46
N SER A 76 36.72 35.38 -21.38
CA SER A 76 35.95 35.12 -22.60
C SER A 76 36.84 35.02 -23.83
N ARG A 77 36.43 34.19 -24.79
CA ARG A 77 36.72 34.23 -26.25
C ARG A 77 35.53 33.52 -26.91
N SER A 78 34.80 34.01 -27.92
CA SER A 78 35.07 34.95 -29.04
C SER A 78 36.13 34.43 -30.02
N GLY A 79 35.81 34.14 -31.29
CA GLY A 79 34.47 34.06 -31.92
C GLY A 79 34.54 33.95 -33.46
N ARG A 80 33.36 34.01 -34.12
CA ARG A 80 33.11 33.97 -35.58
C ARG A 80 33.37 32.59 -36.25
N GLY A 81 32.64 32.18 -37.30
CA GLY A 81 31.41 32.75 -37.89
C GLY A 81 31.39 32.70 -39.42
N SER A 82 30.26 32.29 -40.01
CA SER A 82 29.98 32.39 -41.45
C SER A 82 28.47 32.31 -41.72
N ASP A 83 27.92 33.27 -42.47
CA ASP A 83 26.49 33.45 -42.69
C ASP A 83 25.92 32.58 -43.82
N ARG A 84 24.59 32.34 -43.79
CA ARG A 84 23.64 32.76 -44.84
C ARG A 84 22.19 32.39 -44.51
N ASP A 85 21.33 33.40 -44.51
CA ASP A 85 19.88 33.29 -44.69
C ASP A 85 19.57 33.34 -46.23
N PRO A 86 18.38 32.87 -46.70
CA PRO A 86 17.26 33.81 -46.81
C PRO A 86 15.87 33.25 -46.45
N SER A 87 15.12 34.09 -45.73
CA SER A 87 13.68 34.05 -45.44
C SER A 87 12.73 33.57 -46.56
N ILE A 88 11.61 32.94 -46.17
CA ILE A 88 10.26 33.08 -46.78
C ILE A 88 9.17 32.73 -45.76
N ASP A 89 8.01 33.40 -45.85
CA ASP A 89 6.90 33.32 -44.89
C ASP A 89 6.16 31.98 -44.77
N ARG A 90 5.56 31.76 -43.58
CA ARG A 90 4.17 31.27 -43.42
C ARG A 90 3.65 31.48 -41.99
N HIS A 91 2.53 32.20 -41.84
CA HIS A 91 1.76 32.27 -40.59
C HIS A 91 0.86 31.02 -40.40
N PRO A 92 0.56 30.61 -39.16
CA PRO A 92 -0.55 29.71 -38.85
C PRO A 92 -1.90 30.48 -38.88
N PRO A 93 -3.01 29.88 -39.34
CA PRO A 93 -4.30 30.54 -39.41
C PRO A 93 -4.97 30.66 -38.02
N ARG A 94 -5.59 31.82 -37.76
CA ARG A 94 -6.59 31.98 -36.69
C ARG A 94 -7.97 31.61 -37.24
N ILE A 95 -8.83 31.01 -36.42
CA ILE A 95 -10.26 30.86 -36.68
C ILE A 95 -11.02 31.79 -35.72
N PRO A 96 -11.98 32.62 -36.20
CA PRO A 96 -12.69 33.59 -35.36
C PRO A 96 -13.87 32.96 -34.58
N PRO A 97 -14.36 33.63 -33.52
CA PRO A 97 -15.60 33.24 -32.85
C PRO A 97 -16.83 33.62 -33.70
N VAL A 98 -17.96 32.95 -33.45
CA VAL A 98 -19.28 33.30 -33.99
C VAL A 98 -20.18 33.72 -32.82
N VAL A 99 -20.86 34.86 -32.97
CA VAL A 99 -21.86 35.40 -32.02
C VAL A 99 -23.07 35.86 -32.83
N ILE A 100 -24.23 35.27 -32.52
CA ILE A 100 -25.60 35.65 -32.94
C ILE A 100 -26.47 35.16 -31.75
N THR A 101 -26.83 35.98 -30.76
CA THR A 101 -27.93 36.98 -30.71
C THR A 101 -29.32 36.39 -30.96
N ASP A 102 -29.97 36.03 -29.85
CA ASP A 102 -31.33 36.43 -29.41
C ASP A 102 -32.46 36.64 -30.45
N ASP A 103 -33.66 36.07 -30.18
CA ASP A 103 -34.89 36.83 -29.80
C ASP A 103 -36.15 35.92 -29.59
N ASP A 104 -37.12 36.45 -28.83
CA ASP A 104 -38.60 36.22 -28.75
C ASP A 104 -39.28 34.86 -28.39
N ASP A 105 -39.50 34.67 -27.08
CA ASP A 105 -40.77 34.70 -26.27
C ASP A 105 -42.14 33.97 -26.57
N GLU A 106 -42.96 33.93 -25.49
CA GLU A 106 -44.42 33.62 -25.28
C GLU A 106 -45.05 32.18 -25.39
N ASP A 107 -45.06 31.49 -24.23
CA ASP A 107 -46.22 30.99 -23.43
C ASP A 107 -47.34 30.01 -23.96
N ILE A 108 -48.07 29.43 -22.98
CA ILE A 108 -49.46 28.91 -22.94
C ILE A 108 -49.64 27.40 -22.60
N ARG A 109 -49.89 27.15 -21.29
CA ARG A 109 -50.71 26.09 -20.65
C ARG A 109 -50.16 24.67 -20.38
N THR A 110 -50.76 24.06 -19.35
CA THR A 110 -50.43 22.79 -18.65
C THR A 110 -51.70 21.93 -18.46
N PRO A 111 -51.67 20.76 -17.77
CA PRO A 111 -50.99 19.47 -17.99
C PRO A 111 -52.10 18.36 -18.14
N PRO A 112 -52.06 17.10 -17.61
CA PRO A 112 -50.98 16.18 -17.16
C PRO A 112 -51.07 14.70 -17.67
N HIS A 113 -49.98 13.91 -17.57
CA HIS A 113 -49.89 12.63 -16.79
C HIS A 113 -48.76 11.63 -17.20
N ALA A 114 -47.92 11.29 -16.21
CA ALA A 114 -47.38 9.97 -15.86
C ALA A 114 -46.83 8.96 -16.91
N ARG A 115 -45.55 8.59 -16.75
CA ARG A 115 -45.12 7.33 -16.06
C ARG A 115 -43.59 7.27 -15.86
N ARG A 116 -43.14 6.55 -14.82
CA ARG A 116 -41.72 6.21 -14.57
C ARG A 116 -41.42 4.76 -15.01
N HIS A 117 -40.22 4.52 -15.53
CA HIS A 117 -39.60 3.19 -15.60
C HIS A 117 -38.49 3.06 -14.55
N SER A 118 -38.31 1.86 -13.99
CA SER A 118 -37.16 1.51 -13.15
C SER A 118 -36.83 0.02 -13.32
N ASN A 119 -35.65 -0.29 -13.84
CA ASN A 119 -35.13 -1.65 -13.90
C ASN A 119 -34.30 -1.96 -12.65
N SER A 120 -34.50 -3.13 -12.06
CA SER A 120 -33.59 -3.68 -11.04
C SER A 120 -33.40 -5.18 -11.26
N ARG A 121 -32.15 -5.63 -11.37
CA ARG A 121 -31.76 -7.05 -11.33
C ARG A 121 -31.20 -7.37 -9.96
N THR A 122 -31.54 -8.53 -9.41
CA THR A 122 -30.85 -9.12 -8.25
C THR A 122 -30.66 -10.61 -8.50
N ARG A 123 -29.48 -11.14 -8.15
CA ARG A 123 -29.13 -12.57 -8.28
C ARG A 123 -29.15 -13.22 -6.89
N ARG A 124 -29.41 -14.54 -6.84
CA ARG A 124 -29.70 -15.27 -5.59
C ARG A 124 -28.46 -15.79 -4.84
N LEU A 125 -28.68 -15.91 -3.53
CA LEU A 125 -28.05 -16.78 -2.54
C LEU A 125 -27.78 -18.23 -3.01
N SER A 126 -26.93 -18.93 -2.25
CA SER A 126 -27.05 -20.37 -2.00
C SER A 126 -26.73 -20.71 -0.54
N GLN A 127 -27.58 -21.50 0.11
CA GLN A 127 -27.38 -22.09 1.45
C GLN A 127 -28.18 -23.40 1.49
N ARG A 128 -27.69 -24.45 2.16
CA ARG A 128 -28.39 -25.72 2.43
C ARG A 128 -27.97 -26.24 3.81
N GLU A 129 -28.92 -26.47 4.71
CA GLU A 129 -29.57 -27.78 5.04
C GLU A 129 -28.65 -28.71 5.86
N SER A 130 -29.12 -29.50 6.82
CA SER A 130 -30.51 -29.91 7.15
C SER A 130 -30.80 -29.96 8.67
N ARG A 131 -32.00 -30.42 9.05
CA ARG A 131 -32.45 -30.70 10.44
C ARG A 131 -33.24 -32.01 10.44
N GLU A 132 -33.17 -32.77 11.53
CA GLU A 132 -34.26 -33.67 11.93
C GLU A 132 -34.36 -33.80 13.47
N ARG A 133 -35.36 -34.53 13.98
CA ARG A 133 -35.84 -34.44 15.39
C ARG A 133 -35.78 -35.76 16.15
N GLY A 134 -35.61 -35.69 17.47
CA GLY A 134 -35.95 -36.74 18.43
C GLY A 134 -36.47 -36.13 19.75
N ASN A 135 -37.58 -36.66 20.28
CA ASN A 135 -38.20 -36.18 21.53
C ASN A 135 -37.76 -37.04 22.72
N SER A 136 -37.61 -36.42 23.89
CA SER A 136 -38.05 -36.96 25.19
C SER A 136 -38.08 -35.86 26.25
N ALA A 137 -38.91 -36.03 27.28
CA ALA A 137 -39.18 -35.02 28.29
C ALA A 137 -38.80 -35.49 29.70
N ASN A 138 -38.51 -34.54 30.59
CA ASN A 138 -38.87 -34.65 32.01
C ASN A 138 -38.90 -33.27 32.68
N ALA A 139 -39.50 -33.18 33.86
CA ALA A 139 -39.89 -31.92 34.49
C ALA A 139 -39.51 -31.82 35.99
N ALA A 140 -39.73 -30.63 36.56
CA ALA A 140 -39.44 -30.23 37.95
C ALA A 140 -37.92 -30.08 38.29
N ASN A 141 -37.52 -29.32 39.31
CA ASN A 141 -38.30 -28.70 40.39
C ASN A 141 -37.91 -27.22 40.68
N ARG A 142 -38.65 -26.57 41.59
CA ARG A 142 -38.65 -25.13 41.88
C ARG A 142 -37.83 -24.72 43.12
N ASN A 143 -37.51 -23.42 43.19
CA ASN A 143 -37.27 -22.59 44.39
C ASN A 143 -36.02 -22.94 45.22
N SER A 144 -35.33 -21.99 45.86
CA SER A 144 -35.89 -20.88 46.66
C SER A 144 -35.02 -19.61 46.69
N SER A 145 -35.60 -18.53 47.21
CA SER A 145 -35.02 -17.18 47.30
C SER A 145 -34.91 -16.70 48.75
N HIS A 146 -33.88 -15.90 49.07
CA HIS A 146 -33.87 -15.10 50.29
C HIS A 146 -33.21 -13.73 50.11
N HIS A 147 -33.84 -12.71 50.70
CA HIS A 147 -33.27 -11.39 50.96
C HIS A 147 -32.12 -11.49 52.03
N ARG A 148 -31.33 -10.47 52.38
CA ARG A 148 -31.73 -9.07 52.66
C ARG A 148 -30.53 -8.13 52.98
N ARG A 149 -30.81 -6.83 52.81
CA ARG A 149 -30.26 -5.65 53.54
C ARG A 149 -28.87 -5.07 53.17
N ARG A 150 -28.94 -3.74 52.97
CA ARG A 150 -27.86 -2.74 52.89
C ARG A 150 -27.01 -2.68 54.17
N SER A 151 -25.80 -2.17 54.04
CA SER A 151 -25.32 -1.04 54.86
C SER A 151 -24.53 -0.06 53.99
N SER A 152 -24.26 1.15 54.50
CA SER A 152 -23.58 2.23 53.77
C SER A 152 -22.61 2.94 54.69
N THR A 153 -21.42 3.29 54.21
CA THR A 153 -20.56 4.31 54.82
C THR A 153 -20.05 5.28 53.77
N ARG A 154 -19.82 6.51 54.20
CA ARG A 154 -19.38 7.69 53.43
C ARG A 154 -18.23 8.32 54.20
N ARG A 155 -17.20 8.83 53.52
CA ARG A 155 -16.20 9.71 54.14
C ARG A 155 -15.79 10.84 53.20
N GLU A 156 -15.79 12.04 53.76
CA GLU A 156 -15.17 13.26 53.24
C GLU A 156 -13.64 13.15 53.38
N SER A 157 -12.82 13.51 52.38
CA SER A 157 -12.51 14.83 51.80
C SER A 157 -11.54 15.67 52.64
N VAL A 158 -10.42 16.06 52.00
CA VAL A 158 -9.40 17.03 52.42
C VAL A 158 -8.87 17.67 51.13
N ALA A 159 -8.49 18.96 51.13
CA ALA A 159 -8.07 19.67 49.93
C ALA A 159 -7.07 20.80 50.23
N LEU A 160 -6.49 21.37 49.14
CA LEU A 160 -5.64 22.59 49.09
C LEU A 160 -4.20 22.43 49.63
N PRO A 161 -3.23 23.30 49.23
CA PRO A 161 -3.35 24.52 48.40
C PRO A 161 -2.91 24.38 46.92
N ALA A 162 -3.07 25.47 46.17
CA ALA A 162 -2.88 25.54 44.72
C ALA A 162 -1.69 26.42 44.30
N ALA A 163 -1.18 26.20 43.08
CA ALA A 163 -0.29 27.11 42.36
C ALA A 163 -0.44 26.90 40.84
N ALA A 164 -0.18 27.96 40.06
CA ALA A 164 -0.15 28.02 38.59
C ALA A 164 -1.45 27.64 37.83
N ALA A 165 -1.98 28.60 37.07
CA ALA A 165 -2.95 28.39 36.00
C ALA A 165 -2.28 28.58 34.63
N LEU A 166 -3.04 28.41 33.54
CA LEU A 166 -2.65 28.63 32.12
C LEU A 166 -1.78 27.54 31.46
N VAL A 167 -2.38 26.37 31.17
CA VAL A 167 -2.61 25.87 29.79
C VAL A 167 -3.87 24.99 29.85
N GLY A 168 -4.89 25.32 29.05
CA GLY A 168 -6.14 24.56 28.99
C GLY A 168 -6.29 23.82 27.66
N GLY A 169 -5.91 22.55 27.62
CA GLY A 169 -6.22 21.64 26.51
C GLY A 169 -7.20 20.57 26.98
N GLU A 170 -8.42 20.58 26.45
CA GLU A 170 -9.43 19.54 26.70
C GLU A 170 -9.00 18.20 26.06
N PRO A 171 -9.22 17.05 26.72
CA PRO A 171 -8.90 15.75 26.15
C PRO A 171 -9.90 15.35 25.04
N TYR A 172 -9.37 14.71 24.00
CA TYR A 172 -10.10 14.28 22.81
C TYR A 172 -11.13 13.17 23.13
N GLU A 173 -12.44 13.49 23.09
CA GLU A 173 -13.50 12.48 23.03
C GLU A 173 -13.63 11.90 21.62
N SER A 174 -13.78 10.57 21.53
CA SER A 174 -13.98 9.87 20.26
C SER A 174 -15.41 10.04 19.73
N ILE A 175 -15.56 10.85 18.70
CA ILE A 175 -16.88 11.13 18.08
C ILE A 175 -17.45 9.86 17.44
N ARG A 176 -18.38 9.21 18.15
CA ARG A 176 -19.33 8.26 17.57
C ARG A 176 -20.21 9.00 16.56
N ALA A 177 -20.07 8.67 15.28
CA ALA A 177 -20.96 9.16 14.23
C ALA A 177 -22.44 8.83 14.55
N SER A 178 -23.30 9.84 14.65
CA SER A 178 -24.75 9.67 14.83
C SER A 178 -25.56 10.89 14.43
N ARG A 179 -26.28 10.74 13.30
CA ARG A 179 -27.55 11.37 12.90
C ARG A 179 -27.79 12.85 13.25
N VAL A 180 -27.81 13.64 12.18
CA VAL A 180 -28.16 15.06 12.04
C VAL A 180 -29.12 15.09 10.85
N LEU A 181 -30.34 15.64 10.86
CA LEU A 181 -31.14 16.39 11.84
C LEU A 181 -32.63 16.00 11.70
N GLU A 182 -33.45 16.31 12.71
CA GLU A 182 -34.68 17.09 12.44
C GLU A 182 -35.10 17.93 13.67
N LYS A 183 -35.28 19.23 13.46
CA LYS A 183 -35.89 20.19 14.39
C LYS A 183 -36.42 21.39 13.58
N ASP A 184 -37.72 21.52 13.45
CA ASP A 184 -38.50 22.34 14.39
C ASP A 184 -39.98 22.41 13.99
N ASN A 185 -40.88 22.26 14.97
CA ASN A 185 -41.98 23.21 15.18
C ASN A 185 -42.74 23.00 16.50
N ARG A 186 -42.84 24.09 17.28
CA ARG A 186 -43.97 24.51 18.15
C ARG A 186 -44.51 23.56 19.25
N ARG A 187 -44.27 23.99 20.50
CA ARG A 187 -45.24 24.11 21.63
C ARG A 187 -46.20 22.92 21.85
N ARG A 188 -46.14 22.20 22.97
CA ARG A 188 -46.60 22.67 24.30
C ARG A 188 -46.17 21.66 25.40
N SER A 189 -45.86 22.14 26.60
CA SER A 189 -45.46 21.27 27.73
C SER A 189 -46.65 20.95 28.65
N THR A 190 -46.84 19.66 28.95
CA THR A 190 -47.59 19.16 30.12
C THR A 190 -46.87 17.91 30.66
N ARG A 191 -46.58 17.87 31.97
CA ARG A 191 -45.93 16.74 32.66
C ARG A 191 -46.95 15.67 33.08
N VAL A 192 -46.52 14.40 33.13
CA VAL A 192 -46.98 13.35 34.06
C VAL A 192 -45.94 12.20 34.07
N PRO A 193 -45.81 11.38 35.15
CA PRO A 193 -44.56 10.65 35.49
C PRO A 193 -44.52 9.18 34.97
N PRO A 194 -43.49 8.35 35.29
CA PRO A 194 -43.19 7.12 34.54
C PRO A 194 -43.92 5.84 35.04
N ASP A 195 -43.57 4.72 34.41
CA ASP A 195 -44.05 3.33 34.56
C ASP A 195 -45.46 3.01 34.03
N ALA A 196 -45.48 2.41 32.83
CA ALA A 196 -46.58 1.61 32.29
C ALA A 196 -45.98 0.48 31.42
N GLY A 197 -46.41 -0.76 31.65
CA GLY A 197 -45.82 -1.95 31.01
C GLY A 197 -46.28 -2.20 29.57
N VAL A 198 -45.58 -3.10 28.88
CA VAL A 198 -45.91 -3.54 27.51
C VAL A 198 -47.23 -4.32 27.51
N VAL A 199 -48.18 -3.88 26.67
CA VAL A 199 -49.45 -4.59 26.41
C VAL A 199 -49.29 -5.46 25.15
N PRO A 200 -49.69 -6.75 25.16
CA PRO A 200 -49.65 -7.59 23.97
C PRO A 200 -50.75 -7.21 22.97
N LEU A 201 -50.50 -7.45 21.67
CA LEU A 201 -51.46 -7.20 20.59
C LEU A 201 -52.64 -8.18 20.64
N SER A 202 -53.81 -7.75 20.20
CA SER A 202 -55.05 -8.56 20.14
C SER A 202 -55.00 -9.63 19.04
N GLU A 203 -55.77 -10.70 19.20
CA GLU A 203 -55.81 -11.82 18.24
C GLU A 203 -56.30 -11.39 16.84
N GLU A 204 -57.20 -10.41 16.74
CA GLU A 204 -57.61 -9.82 15.45
C GLU A 204 -56.43 -9.20 14.68
N SER A 205 -55.48 -8.59 15.39
CA SER A 205 -54.28 -7.99 14.79
C SER A 205 -53.39 -9.04 14.13
N LEU A 206 -53.26 -10.22 14.76
CA LEU A 206 -52.53 -11.37 14.24
C LEU A 206 -53.27 -12.06 13.09
N ALA A 207 -54.60 -12.18 13.19
CA ALA A 207 -55.43 -12.75 12.13
C ALA A 207 -55.36 -11.95 10.82
N ALA A 208 -55.35 -10.61 10.90
CA ALA A 208 -55.18 -9.73 9.75
C ALA A 208 -53.81 -9.93 9.07
N PHE A 209 -52.73 -9.97 9.86
CA PHE A 209 -51.36 -10.08 9.36
C PHE A 209 -51.11 -11.41 8.61
N ASN A 210 -51.55 -12.52 9.19
CA ASN A 210 -51.40 -13.85 8.60
C ASN A 210 -52.11 -13.99 7.24
N LYS A 211 -53.33 -13.42 7.15
CA LYS A 211 -54.17 -13.49 5.94
C LYS A 211 -53.57 -12.72 4.76
N GLU A 212 -52.81 -11.65 5.04
CA GLU A 212 -52.10 -10.90 4.01
C GLU A 212 -50.86 -11.66 3.49
N GLU A 213 -50.13 -12.38 4.35
CA GLU A 213 -48.99 -13.18 3.91
C GLU A 213 -49.42 -14.37 3.04
N GLU A 214 -50.54 -15.02 3.39
CA GLU A 214 -51.10 -16.14 2.62
C GLU A 214 -51.49 -15.73 1.19
N TYR A 215 -52.12 -14.55 1.03
CA TYR A 215 -52.44 -13.97 -0.27
C TYR A 215 -51.19 -13.68 -1.11
N ARG A 216 -50.14 -13.11 -0.48
CA ARG A 216 -48.84 -12.84 -1.13
C ARG A 216 -48.18 -14.16 -1.61
N ARG A 217 -48.18 -15.22 -0.80
CA ARG A 217 -47.65 -16.56 -1.16
C ARG A 217 -48.43 -17.20 -2.33
N SER A 218 -49.77 -17.15 -2.29
CA SER A 218 -50.64 -17.67 -3.36
C SER A 218 -50.39 -17.00 -4.71
N ARG A 219 -50.21 -15.67 -4.71
CA ARG A 219 -49.90 -14.88 -5.91
C ARG A 219 -48.50 -15.19 -6.46
N ALA A 220 -47.51 -15.43 -5.59
CA ALA A 220 -46.16 -15.82 -6.00
C ALA A 220 -46.13 -17.20 -6.68
N LEU A 221 -46.83 -18.20 -6.14
CA LEU A 221 -46.91 -19.54 -6.76
C LEU A 221 -47.47 -19.50 -8.18
N LYS A 222 -48.54 -18.73 -8.40
CA LYS A 222 -49.18 -18.60 -9.73
C LYS A 222 -48.26 -17.97 -10.77
N LEU A 223 -47.45 -16.98 -10.38
CA LEU A 223 -46.44 -16.38 -11.26
C LEU A 223 -45.30 -17.35 -11.61
N CYS A 224 -44.83 -18.14 -10.64
CA CYS A 224 -43.84 -19.19 -10.89
C CYS A 224 -44.36 -20.28 -11.85
N ALA A 225 -45.62 -20.68 -11.72
CA ALA A 225 -46.23 -21.68 -12.61
C ALA A 225 -46.30 -21.19 -14.08
N VAL A 226 -46.72 -19.94 -14.30
CA VAL A 226 -46.74 -19.33 -15.66
C VAL A 226 -45.33 -19.24 -16.26
N ALA A 227 -44.33 -18.82 -15.47
CA ALA A 227 -42.94 -18.76 -15.92
C ALA A 227 -42.38 -20.14 -16.31
N PHE A 228 -42.76 -21.20 -15.60
CA PHE A 228 -42.36 -22.58 -15.91
C PHE A 228 -42.96 -23.10 -17.22
N VAL A 229 -44.24 -22.79 -17.50
CA VAL A 229 -44.89 -23.14 -18.77
C VAL A 229 -44.23 -22.42 -19.96
N ILE A 230 -43.89 -21.15 -19.82
CA ILE A 230 -43.15 -20.39 -20.85
C ILE A 230 -41.77 -21.01 -21.11
N LEU A 231 -41.05 -21.41 -20.06
CA LEU A 231 -39.75 -22.07 -20.19
C LEU A 231 -39.86 -23.41 -20.95
N LEU A 232 -40.89 -24.22 -20.67
CA LEU A 232 -41.16 -25.47 -21.40
C LEU A 232 -41.41 -25.24 -22.89
N ILE A 233 -42.19 -24.22 -23.25
CA ILE A 233 -42.44 -23.88 -24.66
C ILE A 233 -41.13 -23.50 -25.38
N ILE A 234 -40.28 -22.70 -24.74
CA ILE A 234 -38.96 -22.29 -25.28
C ILE A 234 -38.01 -23.48 -25.46
N ILE A 235 -38.09 -24.51 -24.61
CA ILE A 235 -37.24 -25.71 -24.68
C ILE A 235 -37.76 -26.73 -25.71
N LEU A 236 -39.07 -26.85 -25.89
CA LEU A 236 -39.67 -27.87 -26.76
C LEU A 236 -39.67 -27.48 -28.26
N VAL A 237 -39.78 -26.19 -28.59
CA VAL A 237 -39.81 -25.72 -29.99
C VAL A 237 -38.51 -26.04 -30.78
N PRO A 238 -37.28 -25.82 -30.26
CA PRO A 238 -36.05 -26.10 -31.02
C PRO A 238 -35.79 -27.59 -31.31
N ILE A 239 -36.37 -28.50 -30.53
CA ILE A 239 -36.09 -29.94 -30.62
C ILE A 239 -36.79 -30.58 -31.84
N GLY A 240 -37.82 -29.94 -32.41
CA GLY A 240 -38.61 -30.50 -33.52
C GLY A 240 -38.01 -30.39 -34.92
N VAL A 241 -36.82 -29.80 -35.10
CA VAL A 241 -36.35 -29.30 -36.42
C VAL A 241 -35.03 -29.94 -36.93
N LEU A 242 -34.36 -30.80 -36.15
CA LEU A 242 -33.03 -31.34 -36.51
C LEU A 242 -32.92 -32.88 -36.45
N VAL A 243 -33.72 -33.56 -37.27
CA VAL A 243 -33.55 -34.98 -37.65
C VAL A 243 -33.87 -35.13 -39.15
N ILE A 244 -33.26 -36.13 -39.82
CA ILE A 244 -33.23 -36.37 -41.29
C ILE A 244 -32.24 -35.41 -41.99
N GLY A 245 -31.19 -35.86 -42.70
CA GLY A 245 -30.57 -37.18 -42.94
C GLY A 245 -29.39 -36.96 -43.92
N LYS A 246 -28.56 -37.90 -44.39
CA LYS A 246 -28.19 -39.29 -44.08
C LYS A 246 -27.12 -39.66 -45.14
N ASN A 247 -25.95 -40.11 -44.70
CA ASN A 247 -24.89 -40.91 -45.35
C ASN A 247 -24.65 -40.85 -46.89
N ASN A 248 -23.38 -40.75 -47.31
CA ASN A 248 -22.60 -41.85 -47.92
C ASN A 248 -21.23 -41.41 -48.48
N GLY A 249 -20.26 -42.34 -48.55
CA GLY A 249 -19.19 -42.30 -49.57
C GLY A 249 -17.74 -42.10 -49.11
N SER A 250 -16.90 -43.08 -49.43
CA SER A 250 -15.43 -43.07 -49.53
C SER A 250 -15.02 -44.28 -50.40
N PRO A 251 -13.78 -44.45 -50.90
CA PRO A 251 -12.60 -43.56 -50.90
C PRO A 251 -11.99 -43.34 -52.32
N ALA A 252 -10.92 -42.54 -52.44
CA ALA A 252 -9.87 -42.71 -53.48
C ALA A 252 -8.61 -41.87 -53.16
N ASN A 253 -7.44 -42.27 -53.68
CA ASN A 253 -6.13 -41.61 -53.49
C ASN A 253 -5.77 -40.67 -54.64
N ALA A 254 -5.04 -39.58 -54.33
CA ALA A 254 -3.99 -39.01 -55.18
C ALA A 254 -2.97 -38.26 -54.30
N GLY A 255 -1.67 -38.33 -54.63
CA GLY A 255 -0.60 -37.69 -53.85
C GLY A 255 -0.13 -36.35 -54.41
N GLY A 256 0.47 -35.52 -53.57
CA GLY A 256 1.12 -34.25 -53.95
C GLY A 256 2.11 -33.82 -52.88
N ASN A 257 3.34 -33.48 -53.27
CA ASN A 257 4.48 -33.34 -52.35
C ASN A 257 4.76 -31.89 -51.94
N GLY A 258 5.20 -31.70 -50.69
CA GLY A 258 6.13 -30.63 -50.29
C GLY A 258 5.60 -29.21 -50.09
N SER A 259 5.48 -28.80 -48.82
CA SER A 259 6.14 -27.59 -48.25
C SER A 259 5.68 -27.33 -46.81
N SER A 260 6.58 -27.52 -45.83
CA SER A 260 6.28 -27.31 -44.42
C SER A 260 6.41 -25.82 -44.02
N ALA A 261 5.30 -25.08 -44.11
CA ALA A 261 5.22 -23.72 -43.56
C ALA A 261 4.98 -23.78 -42.04
N SER A 262 6.02 -23.52 -41.24
CA SER A 262 5.91 -23.42 -39.79
C SER A 262 5.21 -22.13 -39.37
N THR A 263 4.01 -22.23 -38.79
CA THR A 263 3.27 -21.10 -38.20
C THR A 263 3.95 -20.62 -36.91
N ALA A 264 4.96 -19.77 -37.07
CA ALA A 264 5.62 -19.10 -35.95
C ALA A 264 4.64 -18.15 -35.24
N GLY A 265 4.27 -18.48 -34.00
CA GLY A 265 3.51 -17.61 -33.10
C GLY A 265 4.36 -16.44 -32.62
N GLY A 266 4.58 -15.45 -33.49
CA GLY A 266 5.45 -14.30 -33.22
C GLY A 266 4.90 -13.35 -32.15
N GLY A 267 5.21 -13.64 -30.89
CA GLY A 267 4.95 -12.75 -29.74
C GLY A 267 5.99 -11.63 -29.56
N GLY A 268 7.13 -11.70 -30.25
CA GLY A 268 8.20 -10.71 -30.17
C GLY A 268 7.74 -9.33 -30.65
N THR A 269 7.78 -8.34 -29.77
CA THR A 269 7.55 -6.94 -30.14
C THR A 269 8.81 -6.36 -30.76
N GLY A 270 8.67 -5.71 -31.92
CA GLY A 270 9.78 -4.95 -32.51
C GLY A 270 10.22 -3.83 -31.58
N ASN A 271 11.53 -3.60 -31.50
CA ASN A 271 12.18 -2.60 -30.63
C ASN A 271 12.14 -2.93 -29.12
N GLY A 272 12.41 -4.18 -28.75
CA GLY A 272 12.84 -4.51 -27.38
C GLY A 272 14.17 -3.83 -27.01
N ILE A 273 14.37 -3.57 -25.72
CA ILE A 273 15.48 -2.77 -25.18
C ILE A 273 16.62 -3.68 -24.68
N GLY A 274 17.86 -3.26 -24.93
CA GLY A 274 19.07 -3.98 -24.51
C GLY A 274 19.75 -4.70 -25.67
N LYS A 275 20.48 -5.78 -25.36
CA LYS A 275 21.15 -6.62 -26.36
C LYS A 275 20.32 -7.89 -26.58
N PRO A 276 20.12 -8.36 -27.83
CA PRO A 276 19.52 -9.67 -28.06
C PRO A 276 20.22 -10.75 -27.22
N PRO A 277 19.50 -11.73 -26.65
CA PRO A 277 20.11 -12.80 -25.87
C PRO A 277 21.22 -13.49 -26.66
N THR A 278 22.40 -13.65 -26.06
CA THR A 278 23.59 -14.20 -26.74
C THR A 278 23.56 -15.72 -26.90
N ALA A 279 22.55 -16.39 -26.34
CA ALA A 279 22.25 -17.79 -26.59
C ALA A 279 21.69 -17.99 -28.01
N ASN A 280 21.65 -19.23 -28.48
CA ASN A 280 20.95 -19.58 -29.72
C ASN A 280 19.46 -19.84 -29.39
N PRO A 281 18.47 -19.26 -30.09
CA PRO A 281 17.04 -19.54 -29.86
C PRO A 281 16.64 -21.03 -29.88
N ASN A 282 17.48 -21.88 -30.49
CA ASN A 282 17.29 -23.33 -30.51
C ASN A 282 17.74 -24.06 -29.24
N THR A 283 18.42 -23.41 -28.30
CA THR A 283 18.72 -23.99 -26.97
C THR A 283 17.61 -23.77 -25.95
N ILE A 284 16.58 -22.98 -26.26
CA ILE A 284 15.37 -22.87 -25.43
C ILE A 284 14.50 -24.12 -25.65
N PRO A 285 14.15 -24.91 -24.62
CA PRO A 285 13.28 -26.07 -24.79
C PRO A 285 11.90 -25.69 -25.35
N THR A 286 11.30 -26.56 -26.18
CA THR A 286 10.03 -26.27 -26.86
C THR A 286 8.89 -25.90 -25.89
N ALA A 287 8.85 -26.49 -24.70
CA ALA A 287 7.86 -26.17 -23.67
C ALA A 287 8.08 -24.81 -22.97
N ALA A 288 9.28 -24.23 -23.08
CA ALA A 288 9.62 -22.92 -22.54
C ALA A 288 9.45 -21.79 -23.56
N LYS A 289 9.52 -22.08 -24.88
CA LYS A 289 9.37 -21.07 -25.94
C LYS A 289 8.02 -20.35 -25.84
N GLY A 290 8.02 -19.03 -25.96
CA GLY A 290 6.81 -18.22 -25.79
C GLY A 290 6.33 -18.01 -24.35
N THR A 291 7.01 -18.58 -23.35
CA THR A 291 6.67 -18.42 -21.93
C THR A 291 7.51 -17.33 -21.26
N VAL A 292 7.24 -17.04 -19.98
CA VAL A 292 8.09 -16.13 -19.18
C VAL A 292 9.56 -16.57 -19.07
N LEU A 293 9.87 -17.85 -19.36
CA LEU A 293 11.24 -18.39 -19.39
C LEU A 293 11.98 -18.18 -20.72
N ASP A 294 11.32 -17.64 -21.76
CA ASP A 294 11.91 -17.41 -23.08
C ASP A 294 12.42 -15.96 -23.23
N PRO A 295 13.74 -15.71 -23.11
CA PRO A 295 14.29 -14.36 -23.12
C PRO A 295 14.22 -13.70 -24.51
N PHE A 296 13.88 -14.42 -25.58
CA PHE A 296 13.64 -13.86 -26.91
C PHE A 296 12.25 -13.22 -27.04
N THR A 297 11.39 -13.35 -26.02
CA THR A 297 10.07 -12.70 -25.94
C THR A 297 10.03 -11.47 -25.02
N TRP A 298 11.08 -11.24 -24.23
CA TRP A 298 11.09 -10.18 -23.23
C TRP A 298 11.24 -8.80 -23.91
N TYR A 299 10.55 -7.80 -23.37
CA TYR A 299 10.63 -6.43 -23.89
C TYR A 299 11.95 -5.75 -23.52
N ASP A 300 12.61 -6.18 -22.43
CA ASP A 300 13.87 -5.63 -21.96
C ASP A 300 14.80 -6.72 -21.45
N THR A 301 16.04 -6.69 -21.92
CA THR A 301 17.12 -7.64 -21.61
C THR A 301 18.25 -7.03 -20.79
N ARG A 302 18.20 -5.72 -20.50
CA ARG A 302 19.25 -5.03 -19.74
C ARG A 302 19.40 -5.61 -18.34
N ASP A 303 20.65 -5.84 -17.96
CA ASP A 303 21.11 -6.35 -16.66
C ASP A 303 20.60 -7.76 -16.29
N PHE A 304 19.91 -8.45 -17.21
CA PHE A 304 19.44 -9.81 -17.03
C PHE A 304 20.45 -10.85 -17.53
N ASN A 305 20.55 -11.96 -16.81
CA ASN A 305 21.15 -13.19 -17.31
C ASN A 305 20.15 -13.91 -18.24
N THR A 306 20.32 -13.75 -19.56
CA THR A 306 19.45 -14.37 -20.57
C THR A 306 19.81 -15.83 -20.87
N THR A 307 20.52 -16.52 -19.98
CA THR A 307 20.79 -17.96 -20.10
C THR A 307 19.59 -18.73 -19.58
N TYR A 308 19.02 -19.63 -20.39
CA TYR A 308 17.84 -20.41 -20.00
C TYR A 308 18.08 -21.21 -18.72
N THR A 309 17.09 -21.16 -17.83
CA THR A 309 16.94 -22.06 -16.68
C THR A 309 15.47 -22.18 -16.30
N ASP A 310 15.04 -23.39 -15.94
CA ASP A 310 13.75 -23.71 -15.33
C ASP A 310 13.85 -23.84 -13.80
N ALA A 311 15.03 -23.60 -13.22
CA ALA A 311 15.23 -23.67 -11.78
C ALA A 311 14.32 -22.70 -11.01
N THR A 312 13.86 -23.16 -9.85
CA THR A 312 13.01 -22.41 -8.92
C THR A 312 13.49 -22.56 -7.48
N VAL A 313 13.11 -21.61 -6.62
CA VAL A 313 13.20 -21.71 -5.16
C VAL A 313 11.84 -21.30 -4.61
N GLY A 314 11.24 -22.12 -3.74
CA GLY A 314 9.84 -21.92 -3.33
C GLY A 314 8.86 -21.90 -4.53
N GLY A 315 9.13 -22.64 -5.61
CA GLY A 315 8.35 -22.60 -6.85
C GLY A 315 8.50 -21.33 -7.69
N LEU A 316 9.23 -20.31 -7.22
CA LEU A 316 9.46 -19.05 -7.94
C LEU A 316 10.75 -19.11 -8.75
N SER A 317 10.69 -18.70 -10.02
CA SER A 317 11.80 -18.85 -10.97
C SER A 317 12.97 -17.92 -10.66
N VAL A 318 14.20 -18.43 -10.88
CA VAL A 318 15.44 -17.64 -10.87
C VAL A 318 15.85 -17.14 -12.27
N MET A 319 15.05 -17.38 -13.31
CA MET A 319 15.36 -16.97 -14.67
C MET A 319 15.55 -15.46 -14.78
N GLY A 320 16.62 -15.03 -15.44
CA GLY A 320 17.05 -13.62 -15.51
C GLY A 320 18.04 -13.20 -14.42
N LEU A 321 18.19 -13.94 -13.31
CA LEU A 321 19.14 -13.57 -12.26
C LEU A 321 20.60 -13.85 -12.65
N ASN A 322 21.46 -12.86 -12.38
CA ASN A 322 22.88 -13.13 -12.15
C ASN A 322 23.03 -13.85 -10.80
N MET A 323 23.82 -14.93 -10.75
CA MET A 323 24.05 -15.72 -9.53
C MET A 323 25.29 -15.28 -8.73
N SER A 324 26.04 -14.31 -9.25
CA SER A 324 27.06 -13.55 -8.51
C SER A 324 26.47 -12.22 -8.02
N TRP A 325 26.88 -11.76 -6.85
CA TRP A 325 26.46 -10.49 -6.25
C TRP A 325 27.58 -9.92 -5.37
N ASP A 326 27.56 -8.60 -5.10
CA ASP A 326 28.45 -7.94 -4.15
C ASP A 326 27.66 -7.01 -3.23
N ASP A 327 27.73 -7.25 -1.93
CA ASP A 327 27.11 -6.43 -0.88
C ASP A 327 28.11 -5.39 -0.31
N GLY A 328 29.19 -5.07 -1.05
CA GLY A 328 30.23 -4.10 -0.70
C GLY A 328 29.81 -2.63 -0.72
N ALA A 329 28.74 -2.30 -1.45
CA ALA A 329 28.27 -0.92 -1.61
C ALA A 329 27.63 -0.35 -0.34
N ALA A 330 27.85 0.94 -0.11
CA ALA A 330 27.15 1.79 0.87
C ALA A 330 26.43 2.93 0.12
N PRO A 331 25.23 3.35 0.54
CA PRO A 331 24.44 4.31 -0.22
C PRO A 331 24.91 5.75 -0.02
N ASN A 332 25.44 6.08 1.15
CA ASN A 332 25.97 7.40 1.49
C ASN A 332 27.03 7.29 2.61
N PRO A 333 27.82 8.35 2.90
CA PRO A 333 28.91 8.30 3.88
C PRO A 333 28.50 8.01 5.33
N ASN A 334 27.23 8.23 5.69
CA ASN A 334 26.73 8.09 7.06
C ASN A 334 26.16 6.69 7.35
N VAL A 335 25.97 5.87 6.31
CA VAL A 335 25.24 4.60 6.39
C VAL A 335 26.16 3.41 6.08
N PRO A 336 26.15 2.35 6.90
CA PRO A 336 27.00 1.18 6.67
C PRO A 336 26.67 0.45 5.36
N ALA A 337 27.70 -0.07 4.68
CA ALA A 337 27.57 -0.94 3.50
C ALA A 337 26.65 -2.14 3.75
N LEU A 338 26.07 -2.73 2.70
CA LEU A 338 25.10 -3.83 2.83
C LEU A 338 25.67 -5.03 3.62
N ASN A 339 26.94 -5.39 3.42
CA ASN A 339 27.64 -6.43 4.20
C ASN A 339 27.97 -6.06 5.66
N LYS A 340 27.41 -4.96 6.17
CA LYS A 340 27.53 -4.48 7.56
C LYS A 340 26.13 -4.25 8.16
N PRO A 341 25.94 -4.51 9.46
CA PRO A 341 24.62 -4.43 10.09
C PRO A 341 24.10 -2.99 10.17
N PHE A 342 22.86 -2.78 9.75
CA PHE A 342 22.11 -1.56 10.00
C PHE A 342 21.45 -1.63 11.38
N SER A 343 21.51 -0.54 12.15
CA SER A 343 21.07 -0.52 13.56
C SER A 343 19.67 0.07 13.72
N TYR A 344 18.65 -0.64 13.23
CA TYR A 344 17.23 -0.24 13.39
C TYR A 344 16.87 0.12 14.83
N GLY A 345 16.08 1.19 15.00
CA GLY A 345 15.72 1.75 16.31
C GLY A 345 16.86 2.48 17.03
N LYS A 346 17.98 2.76 16.34
CA LYS A 346 19.11 3.57 16.83
C LYS A 346 19.70 4.47 15.74
N MET A 347 19.76 3.96 14.52
CA MET A 347 19.97 4.68 13.27
C MET A 347 18.60 4.71 12.56
N PRO A 348 18.06 5.89 12.22
CA PRO A 348 16.80 5.97 11.48
C PRO A 348 17.00 5.56 10.02
N MET A 349 16.01 4.89 9.43
CA MET A 349 15.93 4.72 7.98
C MET A 349 15.44 6.01 7.31
N ARG A 350 15.96 6.31 6.12
CA ARG A 350 15.55 7.44 5.28
C ARG A 350 15.36 6.94 3.86
N GLY A 351 14.14 6.54 3.53
CA GLY A 351 13.83 5.88 2.27
C GLY A 351 12.79 6.59 1.41
N VAL A 352 12.57 6.02 0.23
CA VAL A 352 11.49 6.39 -0.68
C VAL A 352 10.77 5.15 -1.16
N ASN A 353 9.53 5.35 -1.60
CA ASN A 353 8.74 4.33 -2.25
C ASN A 353 8.96 4.32 -3.75
N ILE A 354 8.86 3.14 -4.36
CA ILE A 354 8.85 2.93 -5.80
C ILE A 354 7.39 2.66 -6.25
N GLY A 355 6.48 3.56 -5.85
CA GLY A 355 5.04 3.51 -6.14
C GLY A 355 4.74 3.66 -7.64
N GLY A 356 3.55 3.21 -8.07
CA GLY A 356 3.15 3.23 -9.47
C GLY A 356 3.95 2.36 -10.46
N TRP A 357 4.99 1.61 -10.02
CA TRP A 357 5.87 0.84 -10.93
C TRP A 357 5.34 -0.55 -11.29
N LEU A 358 5.37 -1.50 -10.35
CA LEU A 358 4.92 -2.89 -10.59
C LEU A 358 3.41 -3.07 -10.39
N LEU A 359 2.74 -2.01 -9.94
CA LEU A 359 1.34 -1.89 -9.62
C LEU A 359 0.94 -0.46 -9.98
N LEU A 360 -0.06 -0.27 -10.85
CA LEU A 360 -0.39 1.04 -11.38
C LEU A 360 -1.29 1.86 -10.45
N GLU A 361 -0.96 3.14 -10.37
CA GLU A 361 -1.72 4.14 -9.62
C GLU A 361 -2.03 5.35 -10.52
N PRO A 362 -3.33 5.67 -10.74
CA PRO A 362 -3.72 6.69 -11.69
C PRO A 362 -3.18 8.10 -11.45
N PHE A 363 -2.89 8.48 -10.21
CA PHE A 363 -2.34 9.81 -9.89
C PHE A 363 -0.81 9.89 -10.05
N ILE A 364 -0.12 8.75 -9.98
CA ILE A 364 1.33 8.62 -10.23
C ILE A 364 1.60 8.51 -11.74
N THR A 365 0.73 7.81 -12.47
CA THR A 365 0.85 7.50 -13.91
C THR A 365 -0.38 7.92 -14.75
N PRO A 366 -0.87 9.17 -14.65
CA PRO A 366 -2.07 9.64 -15.33
C PRO A 366 -2.09 9.41 -16.85
N SER A 367 -0.93 9.38 -17.55
CA SER A 367 -0.84 9.09 -19.00
C SER A 367 -1.33 7.69 -19.37
N LEU A 368 -1.40 6.77 -18.40
CA LEU A 368 -1.96 5.44 -18.58
C LEU A 368 -3.50 5.43 -18.54
N PHE A 369 -4.13 6.46 -17.96
CA PHE A 369 -5.58 6.52 -17.68
C PHE A 369 -6.32 7.65 -18.40
N ASN A 370 -5.71 8.85 -18.48
CA ASN A 370 -6.35 10.10 -18.93
C ASN A 370 -6.87 10.10 -20.39
N LYS A 371 -6.34 9.21 -21.23
CA LYS A 371 -6.72 8.99 -22.63
C LYS A 371 -8.03 8.21 -22.83
N TYR A 372 -8.63 7.69 -21.76
CA TYR A 372 -9.92 6.98 -21.82
C TYR A 372 -11.03 7.88 -21.26
N ASP A 373 -12.14 7.97 -22.00
CA ASP A 373 -13.35 8.61 -21.47
C ASP A 373 -13.88 7.86 -20.23
N LYS A 374 -14.42 8.59 -19.24
CA LYS A 374 -14.96 8.03 -17.99
C LYS A 374 -16.00 6.92 -18.23
N SER A 375 -16.75 6.97 -19.32
CA SER A 375 -17.73 5.95 -19.72
C SER A 375 -17.15 4.56 -19.99
N ASN A 376 -15.83 4.45 -20.22
CA ASN A 376 -15.14 3.17 -20.38
C ASN A 376 -14.95 2.42 -19.03
N GLY A 377 -15.12 3.11 -17.89
CA GLY A 377 -15.00 2.50 -16.56
C GLY A 377 -13.57 2.09 -16.18
N VAL A 378 -12.55 2.70 -16.79
CA VAL A 378 -11.12 2.47 -16.50
C VAL A 378 -10.70 3.33 -15.32
N VAL A 379 -10.50 2.72 -14.14
CA VAL A 379 -10.24 3.41 -12.86
C VAL A 379 -9.05 2.85 -12.06
N ASP A 380 -8.57 1.67 -12.42
CA ASP A 380 -7.52 0.91 -11.74
C ASP A 380 -6.81 -0.05 -12.73
N GLU A 381 -5.76 -0.76 -12.30
CA GLU A 381 -5.03 -1.69 -13.18
C GLU A 381 -5.92 -2.85 -13.67
N TYR A 382 -6.86 -3.34 -12.86
CA TYR A 382 -7.79 -4.41 -13.22
C TYR A 382 -8.69 -4.00 -14.41
N THR A 383 -9.32 -2.84 -14.33
CA THR A 383 -10.22 -2.30 -15.36
C THR A 383 -9.45 -1.85 -16.60
N LEU A 384 -8.28 -1.24 -16.46
CA LEU A 384 -7.38 -0.93 -17.56
C LEU A 384 -6.96 -2.19 -18.32
N SER A 385 -6.47 -3.21 -17.62
CA SER A 385 -6.03 -4.47 -18.21
C SER A 385 -7.19 -5.24 -18.87
N LYS A 386 -8.40 -5.13 -18.31
CA LYS A 386 -9.62 -5.73 -18.87
C LYS A 386 -10.11 -5.00 -20.12
N TYR A 387 -9.94 -3.68 -20.17
CA TYR A 387 -10.29 -2.85 -21.34
C TYR A 387 -9.31 -3.07 -22.50
N LEU A 388 -8.02 -3.13 -22.21
CA LEU A 388 -6.96 -3.42 -23.20
C LEU A 388 -7.05 -4.84 -23.76
N GLY A 389 -7.31 -5.82 -22.91
CA GLY A 389 -7.21 -7.24 -23.25
C GLY A 389 -5.75 -7.73 -23.29
N ALA A 390 -5.55 -9.03 -23.01
CA ALA A 390 -4.26 -9.60 -22.61
C ALA A 390 -3.05 -9.23 -23.49
N LYS A 391 -3.19 -9.15 -24.82
CA LYS A 391 -2.09 -8.78 -25.73
C LYS A 391 -1.65 -7.32 -25.53
N GLN A 392 -2.59 -6.40 -25.48
CA GLN A 392 -2.31 -4.98 -25.27
C GLN A 392 -1.90 -4.70 -23.82
N THR A 393 -2.47 -5.41 -22.84
CA THR A 393 -2.00 -5.39 -21.44
C THR A 393 -0.52 -5.79 -21.36
N ALA A 394 -0.11 -6.88 -22.02
CA ALA A 394 1.30 -7.27 -22.05
C ALA A 394 2.21 -6.18 -22.64
N GLN A 395 1.79 -5.55 -23.75
CA GLN A 395 2.54 -4.48 -24.41
C GLN A 395 2.64 -3.20 -23.58
N VAL A 396 1.56 -2.81 -22.88
CA VAL A 396 1.53 -1.60 -22.05
C VAL A 396 2.29 -1.83 -20.75
N MET A 397 1.98 -2.89 -20.00
CA MET A 397 2.54 -3.11 -18.67
C MET A 397 4.02 -3.50 -18.73
N GLU A 398 4.47 -4.34 -19.68
CA GLU A 398 5.91 -4.65 -19.73
C GLU A 398 6.74 -3.45 -20.19
N LYS A 399 6.23 -2.63 -21.13
CA LYS A 399 6.89 -1.36 -21.48
C LYS A 399 7.01 -0.45 -20.26
N HIS A 400 5.94 -0.33 -19.47
CA HIS A 400 5.93 0.45 -18.23
C HIS A 400 6.99 -0.06 -17.24
N TYR A 401 6.97 -1.36 -16.91
CA TYR A 401 7.94 -1.99 -16.01
C TYR A 401 9.40 -1.80 -16.45
N ALA A 402 9.66 -1.71 -17.76
CA ALA A 402 11.00 -1.52 -18.34
C ALA A 402 11.46 -0.06 -18.48
N THR A 403 10.58 0.93 -18.35
CA THR A 403 10.90 2.34 -18.68
C THR A 403 10.55 3.36 -17.61
N PHE A 404 9.55 3.11 -16.74
CA PHE A 404 9.19 4.03 -15.66
C PHE A 404 10.23 4.03 -14.53
N VAL A 405 10.80 2.87 -14.22
CA VAL A 405 11.91 2.71 -13.26
C VAL A 405 13.09 2.04 -13.96
N THR A 406 14.28 2.58 -13.74
CA THR A 406 15.53 2.16 -14.38
C THR A 406 16.67 2.15 -13.37
N GLU A 407 17.87 1.71 -13.75
CA GLU A 407 19.05 1.81 -12.88
C GLU A 407 19.29 3.25 -12.38
N GLN A 408 19.11 4.24 -13.27
CA GLN A 408 19.23 5.66 -12.96
C GLN A 408 18.36 6.08 -11.77
N THR A 409 17.17 5.48 -11.62
CA THR A 409 16.28 5.72 -10.47
C THR A 409 16.98 5.40 -9.15
N PHE A 410 17.65 4.25 -9.05
CA PHE A 410 18.35 3.82 -7.83
C PHE A 410 19.65 4.61 -7.60
N GLN A 411 20.33 5.03 -8.68
CA GLN A 411 21.48 5.93 -8.59
C GLN A 411 21.09 7.30 -8.02
N GLU A 412 19.99 7.88 -8.50
CA GLU A 412 19.50 9.18 -8.03
C GLU A 412 19.00 9.13 -6.57
N ILE A 413 18.36 8.03 -6.17
CA ILE A 413 17.92 7.80 -4.78
C ILE A 413 19.12 7.83 -3.81
N ALA A 414 20.19 7.08 -4.11
CA ALA A 414 21.40 7.10 -3.29
C ALA A 414 22.11 8.46 -3.33
N ALA A 415 22.13 9.13 -4.48
CA ALA A 415 22.68 10.48 -4.63
C ALA A 415 21.92 11.54 -3.80
N ALA A 416 20.61 11.38 -3.61
CA ALA A 416 19.80 12.19 -2.70
C ALA A 416 20.00 11.83 -1.21
N GLY A 417 21.01 11.02 -0.87
CA GLY A 417 21.37 10.68 0.50
C GLY A 417 20.45 9.69 1.20
N LEU A 418 19.48 9.11 0.49
CA LEU A 418 18.59 8.08 1.01
C LEU A 418 19.34 6.75 1.21
N ASP A 419 18.79 5.84 2.01
CA ASP A 419 19.41 4.55 2.32
C ASP A 419 18.49 3.33 2.18
N HIS A 420 17.19 3.54 2.04
CA HIS A 420 16.20 2.48 1.84
C HIS A 420 15.28 2.76 0.65
N VAL A 421 14.75 1.69 0.07
CA VAL A 421 13.68 1.70 -0.93
C VAL A 421 12.58 0.73 -0.53
N ARG A 422 11.32 1.17 -0.60
CA ARG A 422 10.15 0.27 -0.56
C ARG A 422 9.69 -0.03 -1.97
N ILE A 423 9.53 -1.30 -2.30
CA ILE A 423 9.08 -1.74 -3.62
C ILE A 423 7.71 -2.42 -3.45
N PRO A 424 6.60 -1.68 -3.67
CA PRO A 424 5.27 -2.24 -3.84
C PRO A 424 5.26 -3.27 -4.98
N TYR A 425 4.65 -4.42 -4.75
CA TYR A 425 4.34 -5.40 -5.78
C TYR A 425 3.00 -6.12 -5.54
N PRO A 426 2.30 -6.55 -6.60
CA PRO A 426 1.00 -7.21 -6.49
C PRO A 426 1.10 -8.74 -6.64
N TYR A 427 0.09 -9.47 -6.12
CA TYR A 427 0.07 -10.93 -6.14
C TYR A 427 0.22 -11.56 -7.54
N TRP A 428 -0.28 -10.94 -8.62
CA TRP A 428 -0.27 -11.55 -9.97
C TRP A 428 1.12 -11.71 -10.60
N ILE A 429 2.16 -11.06 -10.06
CA ILE A 429 3.54 -11.36 -10.47
C ILE A 429 4.08 -12.65 -9.83
N VAL A 430 3.42 -13.17 -8.79
CA VAL A 430 3.87 -14.33 -7.98
C VAL A 430 2.90 -15.51 -8.12
N THR A 431 1.62 -15.30 -7.83
CA THR A 431 0.53 -16.29 -7.82
C THR A 431 -0.70 -15.77 -8.58
N PRO A 432 -0.62 -15.59 -9.92
CA PRO A 432 -1.74 -15.12 -10.72
C PRO A 432 -2.93 -16.08 -10.70
N GLU A 433 -4.14 -15.50 -10.67
CA GLU A 433 -5.41 -16.23 -10.61
C GLU A 433 -6.03 -16.47 -12.00
N THR A 434 -6.80 -17.55 -12.13
CA THR A 434 -7.50 -17.88 -13.38
C THR A 434 -8.66 -16.91 -13.62
N GLY A 435 -8.59 -16.15 -14.72
CA GLY A 435 -9.64 -15.21 -15.14
C GLY A 435 -9.41 -13.76 -14.71
N ASP A 436 -8.29 -13.47 -14.03
CA ASP A 436 -7.83 -12.09 -13.86
C ASP A 436 -7.29 -11.51 -15.20
N PRO A 437 -7.41 -10.18 -15.41
CA PRO A 437 -7.02 -9.52 -16.65
C PRO A 437 -5.56 -9.02 -16.69
N TYR A 438 -4.88 -9.00 -15.53
CA TYR A 438 -3.53 -8.44 -15.35
C TYR A 438 -2.47 -9.17 -16.20
N LEU A 439 -1.25 -8.65 -16.24
CA LEU A 439 -0.09 -9.32 -16.85
C LEU A 439 0.53 -10.34 -15.87
N PRO A 440 0.33 -11.67 -16.04
CA PRO A 440 0.81 -12.65 -15.07
C PRO A 440 2.34 -12.81 -15.11
N ARG A 441 2.95 -12.91 -13.94
CA ARG A 441 4.38 -13.28 -13.70
C ARG A 441 5.48 -12.39 -14.31
N VAL A 442 5.20 -11.55 -15.31
CA VAL A 442 6.24 -10.74 -15.98
C VAL A 442 6.92 -9.77 -15.02
N GLY A 443 6.17 -9.11 -14.13
CA GLY A 443 6.73 -8.18 -13.15
C GLY A 443 7.75 -8.80 -12.18
N TRP A 444 7.79 -10.14 -12.04
CA TRP A 444 8.75 -10.84 -11.17
C TRP A 444 10.20 -10.55 -11.56
N ARG A 445 10.55 -10.64 -12.86
CA ARG A 445 11.93 -10.32 -13.30
C ARG A 445 12.27 -8.84 -13.05
N TYR A 446 11.29 -7.94 -13.16
CA TYR A 446 11.49 -6.51 -12.91
C TYR A 446 11.70 -6.21 -11.43
N LEU A 447 10.91 -6.80 -10.52
CA LEU A 447 11.14 -6.76 -9.06
C LEU A 447 12.57 -7.21 -8.70
N LEU A 448 12.97 -8.37 -9.23
CA LEU A 448 14.31 -8.93 -8.99
C LEU A 448 15.41 -7.99 -9.50
N ARG A 449 15.26 -7.41 -10.70
CA ARG A 449 16.22 -6.43 -11.22
C ARG A 449 16.28 -5.14 -10.37
N GLY A 450 15.16 -4.68 -9.83
CA GLY A 450 15.12 -3.56 -8.88
C GLY A 450 15.95 -3.82 -7.61
N ILE A 451 15.92 -5.06 -7.10
CA ILE A 451 16.75 -5.48 -5.97
C ILE A 451 18.25 -5.51 -6.34
N GLU A 452 18.60 -5.94 -7.56
CA GLU A 452 19.99 -5.91 -8.04
C GLU A 452 20.51 -4.47 -8.24
N TRP A 453 19.67 -3.56 -8.76
CA TRP A 453 19.99 -2.13 -8.85
C TRP A 453 20.13 -1.49 -7.46
N ALA A 454 19.22 -1.80 -6.52
CA ALA A 454 19.35 -1.36 -5.12
C ALA A 454 20.68 -1.84 -4.50
N ARG A 455 21.09 -3.10 -4.75
CA ARG A 455 22.39 -3.63 -4.28
C ARG A 455 23.57 -2.83 -4.81
N LYS A 456 23.58 -2.53 -6.12
CA LYS A 456 24.64 -1.75 -6.79
C LYS A 456 24.89 -0.40 -6.12
N TYR A 457 23.84 0.23 -5.60
CA TYR A 457 23.90 1.53 -4.92
C TYR A 457 23.81 1.42 -3.38
N GLY A 458 23.98 0.23 -2.79
CA GLY A 458 24.00 0.04 -1.34
C GLY A 458 22.67 0.26 -0.62
N LEU A 459 21.57 0.40 -1.37
CA LEU A 459 20.22 0.67 -0.85
C LEU A 459 19.59 -0.60 -0.29
N ARG A 460 18.98 -0.48 0.89
CA ARG A 460 18.28 -1.58 1.58
C ARG A 460 16.81 -1.62 1.16
N VAL A 461 16.25 -2.82 1.04
CA VAL A 461 14.92 -3.03 0.44
C VAL A 461 13.89 -3.40 1.51
N LYS A 462 12.77 -2.68 1.51
CA LYS A 462 11.47 -3.17 1.99
C LYS A 462 10.70 -3.78 0.82
N LEU A 463 10.54 -5.10 0.85
CA LEU A 463 9.55 -5.77 0.03
C LEU A 463 8.17 -5.44 0.58
N ASP A 464 7.19 -5.17 -0.28
CA ASP A 464 5.85 -4.76 0.12
C ASP A 464 4.79 -5.41 -0.77
N LEU A 465 4.07 -6.39 -0.22
CA LEU A 465 2.93 -7.01 -0.90
C LEU A 465 1.72 -6.06 -0.85
N HIS A 466 1.59 -5.27 -1.92
CA HIS A 466 0.72 -4.11 -1.96
C HIS A 466 -0.69 -4.41 -2.46
N SER A 467 -0.86 -5.56 -3.12
CA SER A 467 -2.16 -6.10 -3.53
C SER A 467 -2.19 -7.61 -3.29
N VAL A 468 -3.31 -8.08 -2.71
CA VAL A 468 -3.53 -9.48 -2.32
C VAL A 468 -4.79 -10.06 -2.96
N GLN A 469 -4.88 -11.39 -3.07
CA GLN A 469 -6.08 -12.08 -3.51
C GLN A 469 -7.32 -11.62 -2.73
N GLY A 470 -8.35 -11.19 -3.45
CA GLY A 470 -9.60 -10.67 -2.87
C GLY A 470 -9.58 -9.21 -2.43
N GLY A 471 -8.43 -8.54 -2.36
CA GLY A 471 -8.32 -7.11 -1.99
C GLY A 471 -8.50 -6.83 -0.49
N GLN A 472 -7.59 -6.01 0.07
CA GLN A 472 -7.47 -5.77 1.51
C GLN A 472 -7.99 -4.40 2.01
N ASN A 473 -8.26 -3.45 1.10
CA ASN A 473 -8.78 -2.12 1.45
C ASN A 473 -9.93 -1.60 0.56
N GLY A 474 -10.00 -2.07 -0.69
CA GLY A 474 -10.99 -1.67 -1.68
C GLY A 474 -10.67 -0.36 -2.41
N TRP A 475 -9.41 0.07 -2.40
CA TRP A 475 -8.93 1.27 -3.09
C TRP A 475 -8.19 0.92 -4.39
N ASN A 476 -8.06 1.87 -5.31
CA ASN A 476 -7.48 1.63 -6.64
C ASN A 476 -6.03 1.11 -6.61
N HIS A 477 -5.19 1.63 -5.71
CA HIS A 477 -3.81 1.19 -5.52
C HIS A 477 -3.67 -0.25 -4.99
N SER A 478 -4.71 -0.91 -4.46
CA SER A 478 -4.68 -2.37 -4.26
C SER A 478 -4.95 -3.16 -5.55
N GLY A 479 -4.83 -2.51 -6.72
CA GLY A 479 -5.02 -3.07 -8.07
C GLY A 479 -6.47 -3.08 -8.56
N ARG A 480 -7.44 -3.05 -7.63
CA ARG A 480 -8.86 -3.20 -7.92
C ARG A 480 -9.77 -2.51 -6.91
N GLN A 481 -10.32 -1.37 -7.31
CA GLN A 481 -11.21 -0.54 -6.50
C GLN A 481 -12.53 -1.28 -6.16
N GLY A 482 -13.05 -1.05 -4.95
CA GLY A 482 -14.35 -1.53 -4.49
C GLY A 482 -14.42 -3.00 -4.07
N VAL A 483 -13.31 -3.75 -4.01
CA VAL A 483 -13.31 -5.17 -3.60
C VAL A 483 -12.58 -5.33 -2.26
N LEU A 484 -13.25 -5.95 -1.29
CA LEU A 484 -12.75 -6.17 0.08
C LEU A 484 -13.12 -7.59 0.54
N ASN A 485 -12.51 -8.59 -0.10
CA ASN A 485 -12.81 -10.01 0.07
C ASN A 485 -11.59 -10.84 0.53
N TRP A 486 -10.47 -10.20 0.91
CA TRP A 486 -9.24 -10.90 1.33
C TRP A 486 -9.44 -11.78 2.58
N LEU A 487 -10.09 -11.25 3.63
CA LEU A 487 -10.46 -11.96 4.86
C LEU A 487 -11.94 -11.74 5.21
N ASN A 488 -12.77 -11.54 4.19
CA ASN A 488 -14.18 -11.15 4.33
C ASN A 488 -15.03 -11.78 3.21
N GLY A 489 -16.33 -11.92 3.46
CA GLY A 489 -17.26 -12.63 2.57
C GLY A 489 -17.02 -14.13 2.50
N THR A 490 -17.78 -14.81 1.63
CA THR A 490 -17.77 -16.29 1.50
C THR A 490 -16.39 -16.86 1.18
N ASP A 491 -15.62 -16.16 0.34
CA ASP A 491 -14.32 -16.63 -0.15
C ASP A 491 -13.14 -16.17 0.74
N GLY A 492 -13.41 -15.38 1.80
CA GLY A 492 -12.38 -14.73 2.61
C GLY A 492 -11.37 -15.69 3.25
N ALA A 493 -11.82 -16.83 3.79
CA ALA A 493 -10.89 -17.82 4.34
C ALA A 493 -9.98 -18.44 3.27
N ALA A 494 -10.49 -18.63 2.05
CA ALA A 494 -9.71 -19.18 0.93
C ALA A 494 -8.72 -18.15 0.34
N ASN A 495 -9.14 -16.88 0.24
CA ASN A 495 -8.25 -15.79 -0.16
C ASN A 495 -7.14 -15.58 0.89
N GLY A 496 -7.48 -15.56 2.18
CA GLY A 496 -6.51 -15.52 3.27
C GLY A 496 -5.46 -16.62 3.18
N GLN A 497 -5.88 -17.87 2.93
CA GLN A 497 -4.97 -19.00 2.77
C GLN A 497 -4.04 -18.83 1.56
N LYS A 498 -4.56 -18.44 0.39
CA LYS A 498 -3.74 -18.21 -0.82
C LYS A 498 -2.61 -17.20 -0.61
N VAL A 499 -2.82 -16.20 0.26
CA VAL A 499 -1.78 -15.21 0.60
C VAL A 499 -0.75 -15.81 1.57
N LEU A 500 -1.14 -16.70 2.49
CA LEU A 500 -0.19 -17.49 3.29
C LEU A 500 0.65 -18.43 2.41
N ASP A 501 0.02 -19.12 1.46
CA ASP A 501 0.68 -20.00 0.48
C ASP A 501 1.66 -19.22 -0.43
N MET A 502 1.37 -17.94 -0.69
CA MET A 502 2.27 -17.03 -1.39
C MET A 502 3.43 -16.55 -0.49
N HIS A 503 3.18 -16.26 0.80
CA HIS A 503 4.25 -15.95 1.75
C HIS A 503 5.20 -17.11 1.98
N ASP A 504 4.72 -18.36 1.94
CA ASP A 504 5.56 -19.56 1.95
C ASP A 504 6.56 -19.54 0.77
N GLN A 505 6.05 -19.50 -0.46
CA GLN A 505 6.85 -19.41 -1.69
C GLN A 505 7.85 -18.24 -1.67
N LEU A 506 7.39 -17.05 -1.30
CA LEU A 506 8.22 -15.84 -1.23
C LEU A 506 9.31 -15.92 -0.15
N SER A 507 8.98 -16.41 1.05
CA SER A 507 9.95 -16.48 2.15
C SER A 507 11.01 -17.55 1.91
N GLN A 508 10.66 -18.70 1.33
CA GLN A 508 11.65 -19.68 0.84
C GLN A 508 12.58 -19.05 -0.22
N PHE A 509 12.04 -18.28 -1.16
CA PHE A 509 12.85 -17.62 -2.18
C PHE A 509 13.77 -16.53 -1.58
N PHE A 510 13.27 -15.68 -0.67
CA PHE A 510 14.04 -14.57 -0.10
C PHE A 510 14.92 -14.97 1.10
N ALA A 511 14.80 -16.18 1.65
CA ALA A 511 15.73 -16.73 2.62
C ALA A 511 17.11 -17.11 2.02
N GLN A 512 17.24 -17.14 0.69
CA GLN A 512 18.51 -17.42 0.00
C GLN A 512 19.65 -16.46 0.45
N PRO A 513 20.91 -16.94 0.60
CA PRO A 513 22.03 -16.14 1.10
C PRO A 513 22.24 -14.79 0.43
N ARG A 514 21.93 -14.66 -0.88
CA ARG A 514 22.03 -13.41 -1.65
C ARG A 514 21.17 -12.26 -1.12
N TYR A 515 20.07 -12.56 -0.44
CA TYR A 515 19.09 -11.56 -0.01
C TYR A 515 19.30 -11.11 1.44
N LYS A 516 20.03 -11.89 2.25
CA LYS A 516 20.25 -11.69 3.68
C LYS A 516 20.68 -10.27 4.09
N ASN A 517 21.47 -9.61 3.25
CA ASN A 517 22.06 -8.30 3.53
C ASN A 517 21.27 -7.11 2.96
N ILE A 518 20.30 -7.38 2.06
CA ILE A 518 19.58 -6.35 1.28
C ILE A 518 18.07 -6.35 1.53
N ILE A 519 17.43 -7.52 1.64
CA ILE A 519 16.02 -7.62 2.04
C ILE A 519 15.99 -7.56 3.57
N THR A 520 16.06 -6.35 4.11
CA THR A 520 16.12 -6.11 5.55
C THR A 520 14.74 -5.92 6.18
N LEU A 521 13.75 -5.53 5.37
CA LEU A 521 12.35 -5.35 5.74
C LEU A 521 11.46 -6.17 4.80
N TYR A 522 10.47 -6.89 5.35
CA TYR A 522 9.56 -7.77 4.61
C TYR A 522 8.10 -7.49 5.00
N GLY A 523 7.39 -6.73 4.17
CA GLY A 523 5.99 -6.36 4.34
C GLY A 523 5.05 -7.53 4.06
N LEU A 524 4.17 -7.83 5.02
CA LEU A 524 3.16 -8.86 4.88
C LEU A 524 2.02 -8.43 3.96
N VAL A 525 1.32 -7.34 4.28
CA VAL A 525 0.21 -6.79 3.49
C VAL A 525 0.16 -5.29 3.69
N ASN A 526 0.08 -4.53 2.59
CA ASN A 526 -0.12 -3.08 2.65
C ASN A 526 -1.54 -2.71 3.12
N GLU A 527 -1.66 -1.76 4.04
CA GLU A 527 -2.93 -1.13 4.46
C GLU A 527 -4.15 -2.07 4.61
N PRO A 528 -4.07 -3.16 5.41
CA PRO A 528 -5.22 -4.01 5.67
C PRO A 528 -6.31 -3.19 6.40
N ARG A 529 -7.43 -2.91 5.75
CA ARG A 529 -8.42 -1.91 6.25
C ARG A 529 -9.26 -2.44 7.42
N MET A 530 -8.69 -2.44 8.62
CA MET A 530 -9.32 -2.97 9.84
C MET A 530 -10.52 -2.13 10.34
N THR A 531 -10.81 -0.98 9.71
CA THR A 531 -12.09 -0.27 9.86
C THR A 531 -13.26 -0.95 9.13
N ALA A 532 -12.99 -1.96 8.29
CA ALA A 532 -13.98 -2.72 7.53
C ALA A 532 -13.72 -4.25 7.51
N LEU A 533 -12.50 -4.69 7.82
CA LEU A 533 -12.15 -6.09 8.10
C LEU A 533 -12.32 -6.43 9.59
N VAL A 534 -12.49 -7.72 9.91
CA VAL A 534 -12.56 -8.18 11.31
C VAL A 534 -11.15 -8.19 11.92
N LEU A 535 -10.90 -7.29 12.87
CA LEU A 535 -9.60 -7.11 13.54
C LEU A 535 -8.94 -8.43 13.98
N ASN A 536 -9.67 -9.30 14.68
CA ASN A 536 -9.09 -10.54 15.20
C ASN A 536 -8.65 -11.50 14.09
N ASP A 537 -9.34 -11.51 12.94
CA ASP A 537 -8.99 -12.39 11.83
C ASP A 537 -7.72 -11.90 11.14
N VAL A 538 -7.54 -10.57 11.02
CA VAL A 538 -6.30 -9.96 10.53
C VAL A 538 -5.13 -10.21 11.51
N LEU A 539 -5.35 -10.13 12.82
CA LEU A 539 -4.33 -10.43 13.83
C LEU A 539 -3.91 -11.91 13.81
N ASN A 540 -4.87 -12.83 13.74
CA ASN A 540 -4.61 -14.27 13.64
C ASN A 540 -3.89 -14.62 12.33
N TRP A 541 -4.30 -14.01 11.21
CA TRP A 541 -3.64 -14.18 9.92
C TRP A 541 -2.19 -13.64 9.95
N THR A 542 -1.97 -12.48 10.59
CA THR A 542 -0.63 -11.87 10.74
C THR A 542 0.31 -12.76 11.54
N ALA A 543 -0.19 -13.39 12.61
CA ALA A 543 0.55 -14.39 13.38
C ALA A 543 0.92 -15.62 12.52
N ASN A 544 -0.03 -16.18 11.76
CA ASN A 544 0.22 -17.32 10.87
C ASN A 544 1.26 -16.98 9.78
N ALA A 545 1.18 -15.78 9.20
CA ALA A 545 2.12 -15.30 8.20
C ALA A 545 3.53 -15.12 8.80
N TYR A 546 3.64 -14.59 10.03
CA TYR A 546 4.91 -14.49 10.76
C TYR A 546 5.56 -15.87 10.95
N GLU A 547 4.81 -16.88 11.41
CA GLU A 547 5.35 -18.22 11.67
C GLU A 547 5.82 -18.92 10.38
N ILE A 548 5.09 -18.78 9.26
CA ILE A 548 5.53 -19.28 7.94
C ILE A 548 6.84 -18.62 7.51
N VAL A 549 6.89 -17.29 7.54
CA VAL A 549 8.05 -16.51 7.07
C VAL A 549 9.30 -16.79 7.92
N ARG A 550 9.13 -16.98 9.23
CA ARG A 550 10.21 -17.37 10.16
C ARG A 550 10.62 -18.82 10.01
N GLY A 551 9.66 -19.74 9.85
CA GLY A 551 9.90 -21.17 9.64
C GLY A 551 10.77 -21.44 8.41
N ASN A 552 10.55 -20.68 7.34
CA ASN A 552 11.37 -20.70 6.13
C ASN A 552 12.73 -19.99 6.24
N GLY A 553 13.09 -19.48 7.43
CA GLY A 553 14.40 -18.91 7.71
C GLY A 553 14.62 -17.48 7.22
N LEU A 554 13.58 -16.75 6.82
CA LEU A 554 13.71 -15.33 6.46
C LEU A 554 13.90 -14.48 7.73
N ASN A 555 15.14 -14.01 7.92
CA ASN A 555 15.58 -13.26 9.10
C ASN A 555 15.42 -11.72 8.96
N ALA A 556 14.74 -11.26 7.91
CA ALA A 556 14.35 -9.86 7.75
C ALA A 556 13.43 -9.39 8.89
N LYS A 557 13.33 -8.09 9.14
CA LYS A 557 12.26 -7.58 10.01
C LYS A 557 10.93 -7.71 9.26
N ILE A 558 9.93 -8.32 9.90
CA ILE A 558 8.61 -8.54 9.29
C ILE A 558 7.78 -7.30 9.60
N VAL A 559 7.15 -6.74 8.58
CA VAL A 559 6.49 -5.43 8.62
C VAL A 559 5.01 -5.62 8.34
N PHE A 560 4.12 -4.98 9.10
CA PHE A 560 2.66 -5.11 8.93
C PHE A 560 1.95 -3.78 9.20
N GLY A 561 0.93 -3.46 8.39
CA GLY A 561 0.18 -2.20 8.49
C GLY A 561 -0.63 -2.06 9.77
N ASP A 562 -0.68 -0.83 10.31
CA ASP A 562 -1.44 -0.46 11.52
C ASP A 562 -2.98 -0.59 11.39
N GLY A 563 -3.47 -0.83 10.18
CA GLY A 563 -4.87 -1.04 9.86
C GLY A 563 -5.79 0.16 10.14
N PHE A 564 -5.22 1.36 10.26
CA PHE A 564 -5.92 2.60 10.64
C PHE A 564 -6.57 2.55 12.03
N LEU A 565 -6.00 1.78 12.96
CA LEU A 565 -6.55 1.60 14.31
C LEU A 565 -6.19 2.73 15.30
N GLY A 566 -5.18 3.56 14.99
CA GLY A 566 -4.55 4.45 15.98
C GLY A 566 -3.48 3.72 16.79
N LEU A 567 -2.34 4.38 17.01
CA LEU A 567 -1.10 3.72 17.46
C LEU A 567 -1.13 3.29 18.93
N GLU A 568 -1.90 4.00 19.76
CA GLU A 568 -2.15 3.64 21.15
C GLU A 568 -2.91 2.31 21.28
N ASN A 569 -3.75 1.97 20.29
CA ASN A 569 -4.53 0.73 20.28
C ASN A 569 -3.69 -0.50 19.92
N TRP A 570 -2.44 -0.32 19.47
CA TRP A 570 -1.50 -1.41 19.19
C TRP A 570 -0.75 -1.93 20.42
N LYS A 571 -0.87 -1.28 21.58
CA LYS A 571 -0.22 -1.70 22.83
C LYS A 571 -0.56 -3.15 23.21
N GLY A 572 0.47 -3.99 23.27
CA GLY A 572 0.36 -5.40 23.66
C GLY A 572 -0.30 -6.34 22.64
N LYS A 573 -0.73 -5.83 21.47
CA LYS A 573 -1.14 -6.68 20.34
C LYS A 573 0.11 -7.31 19.72
N LEU A 574 0.01 -8.58 19.30
CA LEU A 574 1.11 -9.34 18.67
C LEU A 574 2.43 -9.31 19.47
N ALA A 575 2.33 -9.21 20.81
CA ALA A 575 3.48 -9.25 21.70
C ALA A 575 4.13 -10.65 21.72
N GLY A 576 5.46 -10.70 21.59
CA GLY A 576 6.26 -11.93 21.59
C GLY A 576 6.88 -12.30 20.23
N TYR A 577 6.40 -11.74 19.13
CA TYR A 577 6.94 -12.01 17.79
C TYR A 577 8.21 -11.19 17.51
N GLU A 578 9.38 -11.83 17.51
CA GLU A 578 10.67 -11.13 17.42
C GLU A 578 10.89 -10.49 16.04
N GLY A 579 11.19 -9.19 16.05
CA GLY A 579 11.48 -8.44 14.83
C GLY A 579 10.27 -8.28 13.91
N LEU A 580 9.06 -8.42 14.45
CA LEU A 580 7.84 -7.85 13.89
C LEU A 580 7.86 -6.32 14.12
N VAL A 581 7.36 -5.55 13.16
CA VAL A 581 7.42 -4.07 13.12
C VAL A 581 6.10 -3.51 12.62
N LEU A 582 5.54 -2.57 13.37
CA LEU A 582 4.33 -1.82 13.00
C LEU A 582 4.66 -0.78 11.93
N ASP A 583 3.88 -0.79 10.85
CA ASP A 583 4.02 0.06 9.68
C ASP A 583 2.89 1.08 9.66
N VAL A 584 3.24 2.36 9.74
CA VAL A 584 2.28 3.47 9.89
C VAL A 584 2.36 4.40 8.70
N HIS A 585 1.21 4.79 8.15
CA HIS A 585 1.12 5.75 7.06
C HIS A 585 0.57 7.08 7.58
N GLN A 586 1.21 8.20 7.25
CA GLN A 586 0.92 9.50 7.86
C GLN A 586 0.66 10.59 6.81
N TYR A 587 -0.57 11.09 6.80
CA TYR A 587 -1.04 12.13 5.87
C TYR A 587 -2.06 13.04 6.57
N VAL A 588 -2.03 14.35 6.29
CA VAL A 588 -3.01 15.32 6.85
C VAL A 588 -4.24 15.55 5.95
N ILE A 589 -4.22 15.09 4.69
CA ILE A 589 -5.19 15.54 3.68
C ILE A 589 -6.46 14.69 3.57
N PHE A 590 -6.44 13.43 4.00
CA PHE A 590 -7.52 12.49 3.68
C PHE A 590 -8.77 12.60 4.56
N ASN A 591 -8.82 13.59 5.46
CA ASN A 591 -10.01 13.94 6.24
C ASN A 591 -10.17 15.46 6.36
N ILE A 592 -11.42 15.91 6.50
CA ILE A 592 -11.81 17.33 6.53
C ILE A 592 -11.27 18.12 7.74
N GLY A 593 -10.80 17.44 8.80
CA GLY A 593 -10.32 18.10 10.01
C GLY A 593 -8.84 18.48 9.95
N GLN A 594 -8.00 17.59 9.42
CA GLN A 594 -6.56 17.85 9.27
C GLN A 594 -6.23 18.66 8.02
N ILE A 595 -6.99 18.50 6.91
CA ILE A 595 -6.73 19.26 5.68
C ILE A 595 -7.00 20.77 5.87
N ALA A 596 -7.98 21.12 6.71
CA ALA A 596 -8.37 22.50 7.05
C ALA A 596 -7.46 23.20 8.09
N GLN A 597 -6.37 22.55 8.53
CA GLN A 597 -5.36 23.20 9.37
C GLN A 597 -4.63 24.28 8.57
N THR A 598 -4.20 25.35 9.25
CA THR A 598 -3.32 26.35 8.63
C THR A 598 -1.95 25.74 8.31
N HIS A 599 -1.23 26.32 7.36
CA HIS A 599 0.16 25.94 7.02
C HIS A 599 1.06 25.91 8.27
N THR A 600 0.93 26.94 9.13
CA THR A 600 1.56 27.02 10.47
C THR A 600 1.17 25.82 11.35
N GLY A 601 -0.12 25.49 11.40
CA GLY A 601 -0.68 24.38 12.17
C GLY A 601 -0.21 23.00 11.69
N LYS A 602 -0.09 22.79 10.38
CA LYS A 602 0.42 21.53 9.78
C LYS A 602 1.85 21.23 10.27
N ILE A 603 2.73 22.25 10.34
CA ILE A 603 4.10 22.11 10.88
C ILE A 603 4.07 21.87 12.40
N GLN A 604 3.26 22.62 13.16
CA GLN A 604 3.10 22.42 14.61
C GLN A 604 2.60 21.01 14.96
N PHE A 605 1.65 20.49 14.18
CA PHE A 605 1.11 19.13 14.30
C PHE A 605 2.17 18.07 13.97
N ALA A 606 2.97 18.29 12.93
CA ALA A 606 4.08 17.38 12.62
C ALA A 606 5.11 17.32 13.77
N CYS A 607 5.57 18.46 14.26
CA CYS A 607 6.56 18.53 15.34
C CYS A 607 6.03 17.98 16.68
N SER A 608 4.88 18.48 17.14
CA SER A 608 4.37 18.15 18.48
C SER A 608 3.54 16.86 18.48
N GLY A 609 2.60 16.75 17.54
CA GLY A 609 1.64 15.66 17.46
C GLY A 609 2.30 14.36 17.03
N TRP A 610 2.86 14.32 15.81
CA TRP A 610 3.52 13.11 15.30
C TRP A 610 4.78 12.76 16.09
N GLY A 611 5.61 13.71 16.54
CA GLY A 611 6.78 13.41 17.38
C GLY A 611 6.40 12.70 18.68
N THR A 612 5.32 13.13 19.34
CA THR A 612 4.76 12.46 20.52
C THR A 612 4.17 11.09 20.17
N GLN A 613 3.42 10.99 19.07
CA GLN A 613 2.78 9.74 18.64
C GLN A 613 3.82 8.66 18.30
N MET A 614 4.90 9.04 17.61
CA MET A 614 6.03 8.17 17.26
C MET A 614 6.77 7.69 18.52
N THR A 615 7.10 8.60 19.44
CA THR A 615 7.75 8.27 20.72
C THR A 615 6.89 7.31 21.56
N SER A 616 5.57 7.54 21.60
CA SER A 616 4.61 6.69 22.30
C SER A 616 4.48 5.30 21.65
N SER A 617 4.39 5.25 20.32
CA SER A 617 4.26 3.99 19.56
C SER A 617 5.51 3.12 19.66
N ASN A 618 6.69 3.73 19.51
CA ASN A 618 8.00 3.05 19.51
C ASN A 618 8.36 2.41 20.87
N ASN A 619 7.64 2.77 21.94
CA ASN A 619 7.83 2.27 23.30
C ASN A 619 6.76 1.19 23.65
N PRO A 620 7.14 -0.08 23.92
CA PRO A 620 6.18 -1.17 24.19
C PRO A 620 5.41 -1.03 25.51
N THR A 621 5.75 -0.06 26.36
CA THR A 621 4.95 0.27 27.56
C THR A 621 3.79 1.21 27.28
N THR A 622 3.78 1.91 26.14
CA THR A 622 2.77 2.91 25.76
C THR A 622 2.08 2.58 24.43
N GLY A 623 2.79 2.02 23.46
CA GLY A 623 2.29 1.53 22.19
C GLY A 623 2.84 0.15 21.86
N PHE A 624 3.09 -0.12 20.58
CA PHE A 624 3.52 -1.44 20.08
C PHE A 624 4.95 -1.83 20.50
N GLY A 625 5.88 -0.88 20.49
CA GLY A 625 7.31 -1.16 20.31
C GLY A 625 7.73 -0.86 18.86
N PRO A 626 8.57 -1.69 18.21
CA PRO A 626 9.13 -1.42 16.88
C PRO A 626 8.14 -0.81 15.87
N THR A 627 8.26 0.49 15.60
CA THR A 627 7.35 1.24 14.71
C THR A 627 8.16 1.98 13.65
N MET A 628 7.70 1.96 12.39
CA MET A 628 8.24 2.74 11.27
C MET A 628 7.14 3.50 10.53
N VAL A 629 7.52 4.55 9.80
CA VAL A 629 6.60 5.24 8.87
C VAL A 629 6.86 4.75 7.45
N GLY A 630 5.98 3.87 6.95
CA GLY A 630 6.10 3.25 5.63
C GLY A 630 5.72 4.17 4.46
N GLU A 631 4.87 5.16 4.75
CA GLU A 631 4.45 6.19 3.81
C GLU A 631 4.17 7.51 4.53
N PHE A 632 4.58 8.60 3.90
CA PHE A 632 4.12 9.97 4.17
C PHE A 632 4.35 10.83 2.93
N GLY A 633 3.72 12.01 2.87
CA GLY A 633 3.96 12.98 1.82
C GLY A 633 3.92 14.41 2.37
N GLN A 634 4.56 15.34 1.67
CA GLN A 634 4.46 16.77 2.01
C GLN A 634 3.16 17.41 1.49
N ALA A 635 2.39 16.69 0.67
CA ALA A 635 1.16 17.17 0.07
C ALA A 635 0.19 17.67 1.14
N ASP A 636 -0.21 18.93 1.01
CA ASP A 636 -0.97 19.64 2.04
C ASP A 636 -2.45 19.86 1.66
N THR A 637 -2.79 19.53 0.40
CA THR A 637 -4.14 19.45 -0.16
C THR A 637 -4.36 18.08 -0.83
N ASP A 638 -5.61 17.69 -1.08
CA ASP A 638 -5.97 16.49 -1.86
C ASP A 638 -6.32 16.81 -3.34
N CYS A 639 -5.69 17.85 -3.87
CA CYS A 639 -5.97 18.43 -5.18
C CYS A 639 -5.50 17.63 -6.41
N VAL A 640 -4.58 16.68 -6.23
CA VAL A 640 -3.92 16.01 -7.35
C VAL A 640 -4.90 15.13 -8.13
N PRO A 641 -4.98 15.26 -9.47
CA PRO A 641 -5.89 14.47 -10.30
C PRO A 641 -5.81 12.97 -10.03
N TYR A 642 -6.98 12.36 -9.83
CA TYR A 642 -7.17 10.93 -9.54
C TYR A 642 -6.62 10.39 -8.21
N LEU A 643 -6.07 11.25 -7.33
CA LEU A 643 -5.64 10.87 -5.98
C LEU A 643 -6.80 10.21 -5.19
N ASN A 644 -8.01 10.77 -5.33
CA ASN A 644 -9.25 10.24 -4.74
C ASN A 644 -9.97 9.20 -5.63
N ASN A 645 -9.23 8.41 -6.42
CA ASN A 645 -9.69 7.57 -7.54
C ASN A 645 -10.03 8.34 -8.83
N VAL A 646 -10.04 7.63 -9.97
CA VAL A 646 -10.25 8.21 -11.29
C VAL A 646 -11.65 8.81 -11.41
N GLY A 647 -11.70 10.08 -11.83
CA GLY A 647 -12.92 10.80 -12.12
C GLY A 647 -13.61 11.44 -10.92
N THR A 648 -13.13 11.19 -9.70
CA THR A 648 -13.49 11.89 -8.45
C THR A 648 -12.74 13.22 -8.32
N GLY A 649 -13.30 14.18 -7.55
CA GLY A 649 -12.66 15.45 -7.20
C GLY A 649 -11.88 15.44 -5.87
N SER A 650 -11.81 16.59 -5.21
CA SER A 650 -11.06 16.87 -3.98
C SER A 650 -11.99 17.27 -2.81
N ARG A 651 -11.53 17.04 -1.57
CA ARG A 651 -12.10 17.65 -0.36
C ARG A 651 -11.83 19.15 -0.37
N TRP A 652 -10.65 19.55 -0.85
CA TRP A 652 -10.21 20.93 -0.92
C TRP A 652 -11.25 21.86 -1.53
N GLU A 653 -11.72 21.54 -2.75
CA GLU A 653 -12.73 22.32 -3.49
C GLU A 653 -14.18 21.92 -3.16
N GLY A 654 -14.39 20.85 -2.36
CA GLY A 654 -15.72 20.35 -2.06
C GLY A 654 -16.43 19.69 -3.25
N ASN A 655 -15.68 19.00 -4.11
CA ASN A 655 -16.20 18.28 -5.28
C ASN A 655 -15.87 16.76 -5.25
N LEU A 656 -15.54 16.23 -4.07
CA LEU A 656 -15.33 14.82 -3.78
C LEU A 656 -16.66 14.05 -3.77
N ILE A 657 -17.08 13.53 -4.93
CA ILE A 657 -18.29 12.70 -5.05
C ILE A 657 -17.94 11.21 -5.12
N PHE A 658 -18.46 10.42 -4.18
CA PHE A 658 -18.39 8.96 -4.17
C PHE A 658 -19.77 8.31 -4.41
N PRO A 659 -19.82 7.02 -4.80
CA PRO A 659 -21.08 6.27 -4.89
C PRO A 659 -21.83 6.13 -3.55
N ASP A 660 -21.14 6.30 -2.42
CA ASP A 660 -21.74 6.52 -1.11
C ASP A 660 -21.82 8.03 -0.81
N PRO A 661 -23.04 8.62 -0.74
CA PRO A 661 -23.21 10.02 -0.36
C PRO A 661 -22.65 10.34 1.03
N GLY A 662 -22.63 9.38 1.96
CA GLY A 662 -22.10 9.57 3.32
C GLY A 662 -20.58 9.69 3.40
N ALA A 663 -19.87 9.31 2.33
CA ALA A 663 -18.42 9.49 2.20
C ALA A 663 -18.03 10.71 1.34
N SER A 664 -19.01 11.37 0.70
CA SER A 664 -18.79 12.48 -0.21
C SER A 664 -18.60 13.80 0.55
N VAL A 665 -17.78 14.71 0.01
CA VAL A 665 -17.54 16.04 0.57
C VAL A 665 -17.91 17.08 -0.48
N THR A 666 -19.06 17.74 -0.26
CA THR A 666 -19.68 18.72 -1.16
C THR A 666 -19.51 20.17 -0.68
N THR A 667 -18.51 20.42 0.18
CA THR A 667 -18.20 21.73 0.76
C THR A 667 -16.68 21.89 0.79
N PRO A 668 -16.11 23.04 0.40
CA PRO A 668 -14.67 23.23 0.39
C PRO A 668 -14.03 23.04 1.77
N SER A 669 -12.85 22.41 1.81
CA SER A 669 -12.20 21.98 3.06
C SER A 669 -10.86 22.65 3.35
N CYS A 670 -10.50 23.73 2.63
CA CYS A 670 -9.39 24.58 3.05
C CYS A 670 -9.71 25.36 4.33
N HIS A 671 -8.73 26.08 4.88
CA HIS A 671 -8.94 26.84 6.11
C HIS A 671 -10.05 27.90 5.93
N GLY A 672 -11.05 27.88 6.79
CA GLY A 672 -12.24 28.73 6.68
C GLY A 672 -13.25 28.33 5.60
N GLY A 673 -12.95 27.35 4.73
CA GLY A 673 -13.89 26.75 3.77
C GLY A 673 -14.35 27.66 2.62
N ILE A 674 -13.61 28.74 2.34
CA ILE A 674 -13.98 29.76 1.32
C ILE A 674 -12.76 30.03 0.44
N GLY A 675 -12.96 30.04 -0.89
CA GLY A 675 -11.91 30.43 -1.84
C GLY A 675 -10.85 29.38 -2.15
N CYS A 676 -11.02 28.14 -1.68
CA CYS A 676 -10.15 27.00 -1.98
C CYS A 676 -10.12 26.73 -3.49
N SER A 677 -8.94 26.67 -4.11
CA SER A 677 -8.79 26.30 -5.53
C SER A 677 -7.54 25.45 -5.76
N CYS A 678 -7.70 24.32 -6.45
CA CYS A 678 -6.58 23.47 -6.81
C CYS A 678 -5.66 24.03 -7.90
N ASP A 679 -5.91 25.25 -8.41
CA ASP A 679 -5.09 25.93 -9.41
C ASP A 679 -3.62 26.06 -8.98
N VAL A 680 -3.35 26.43 -7.72
CA VAL A 680 -1.98 26.64 -7.24
C VAL A 680 -1.27 25.31 -6.93
N PRO A 681 -1.82 24.38 -6.11
CA PRO A 681 -1.19 23.08 -5.83
C PRO A 681 -0.87 22.25 -7.07
N ASN A 682 -1.74 22.28 -8.08
CA ASN A 682 -1.53 21.55 -9.35
C ASN A 682 -0.72 22.33 -10.40
N SER A 683 -0.33 23.59 -10.13
CA SER A 683 0.50 24.35 -11.06
C SER A 683 1.97 23.95 -11.05
N ASP A 684 2.65 24.25 -12.15
CA ASP A 684 4.11 24.13 -12.25
C ASP A 684 4.81 24.94 -11.13
N PRO A 685 5.80 24.37 -10.40
CA PRO A 685 6.45 25.04 -9.27
C PRO A 685 7.14 26.36 -9.58
N SER A 686 7.35 26.75 -10.86
CA SER A 686 7.77 28.12 -11.21
C SER A 686 6.75 29.18 -10.81
N LYS A 687 5.47 28.81 -10.63
CA LYS A 687 4.38 29.71 -10.20
C LYS A 687 4.15 29.74 -8.69
N TRP A 688 4.65 28.75 -7.94
CA TRP A 688 4.53 28.70 -6.49
C TRP A 688 5.35 29.82 -5.84
N SER A 689 4.76 30.49 -4.84
CA SER A 689 5.44 31.54 -4.08
C SER A 689 6.62 30.98 -3.27
N THR A 690 7.59 31.85 -2.95
CA THR A 690 8.72 31.47 -2.07
C THR A 690 8.23 30.96 -0.71
N LEU A 691 7.20 31.60 -0.14
CA LEU A 691 6.61 31.19 1.14
C LEU A 691 5.96 29.80 1.05
N TYR A 692 5.25 29.46 -0.04
CA TYR A 692 4.62 28.14 -0.17
C TYR A 692 5.66 27.03 -0.33
N LYS A 693 6.75 27.30 -1.04
CA LYS A 693 7.91 26.39 -1.10
C LYS A 693 8.59 26.21 0.26
N GLU A 694 8.78 27.31 0.99
CA GLU A 694 9.36 27.30 2.34
C GLU A 694 8.47 26.51 3.32
N PHE A 695 7.15 26.67 3.23
CA PHE A 695 6.19 25.88 3.99
C PHE A 695 6.33 24.39 3.67
N LEU A 696 6.26 23.99 2.39
CA LEU A 696 6.31 22.57 2.00
C LEU A 696 7.62 21.92 2.48
N LEU A 697 8.75 22.62 2.31
CA LEU A 697 10.05 22.17 2.81
C LEU A 697 10.07 22.01 4.32
N LYS A 698 9.64 23.02 5.09
CA LYS A 698 9.61 22.94 6.56
C LYS A 698 8.63 21.88 7.07
N PHE A 699 7.51 21.67 6.38
CA PHE A 699 6.54 20.62 6.71
C PHE A 699 7.09 19.22 6.41
N ALA A 700 7.86 19.04 5.34
CA ALA A 700 8.58 17.80 5.06
C ALA A 700 9.72 17.56 6.07
N GLU A 701 10.54 18.57 6.37
CA GLU A 701 11.64 18.48 7.33
C GLU A 701 11.14 18.19 8.76
N ALA A 702 10.03 18.82 9.18
CA ALA A 702 9.33 18.53 10.44
C ALA A 702 8.83 17.08 10.53
N GLN A 703 8.21 16.58 9.45
CA GLN A 703 7.77 15.19 9.36
C GLN A 703 8.96 14.23 9.51
N MET A 704 10.04 14.46 8.77
CA MET A 704 11.25 13.64 8.84
C MET A 704 11.87 13.62 10.24
N GLU A 705 11.95 14.76 10.95
CA GLU A 705 12.46 14.78 12.34
C GLU A 705 11.54 14.02 13.32
N SER A 706 10.23 14.16 13.19
CA SER A 706 9.26 13.46 14.06
C SER A 706 9.23 11.95 13.82
N PHE A 707 9.35 11.50 12.57
CA PHE A 707 9.38 10.06 12.24
C PHE A 707 10.73 9.41 12.61
N GLU A 708 11.80 10.20 12.74
CA GLU A 708 13.10 9.78 13.28
C GLU A 708 13.11 9.53 14.80
N GLN A 709 12.03 9.89 15.53
CA GLN A 709 11.81 9.45 16.91
C GLN A 709 11.37 7.97 17.02
N ALA A 710 10.95 7.39 15.89
CA ALA A 710 10.65 5.97 15.73
C ALA A 710 11.82 5.24 15.02
N TRP A 711 11.56 4.37 14.05
CA TRP A 711 12.61 3.74 13.24
C TRP A 711 13.01 4.56 11.99
N GLY A 712 12.43 5.74 11.78
CA GLY A 712 12.56 6.52 10.55
C GLY A 712 11.43 6.25 9.56
N TRP A 713 11.64 6.69 8.31
CA TRP A 713 10.57 6.99 7.37
C TRP A 713 10.85 6.55 5.93
N MET A 714 9.78 6.41 5.14
CA MET A 714 9.83 6.23 3.69
C MET A 714 8.83 7.15 2.99
N TYR A 715 9.31 8.07 2.15
CA TYR A 715 8.47 9.06 1.46
C TYR A 715 7.66 8.43 0.30
N TRP A 716 6.40 8.81 0.17
CA TRP A 716 5.49 8.38 -0.92
C TRP A 716 5.35 9.50 -1.96
N THR A 717 5.94 9.41 -3.15
CA THR A 717 6.79 8.36 -3.75
C THR A 717 8.09 8.99 -4.31
N TRP A 718 9.02 8.19 -4.86
CA TRP A 718 10.24 8.72 -5.48
C TRP A 718 9.94 9.68 -6.65
N ASP A 719 9.10 9.26 -7.60
CA ASP A 719 8.70 10.10 -8.73
C ASP A 719 7.28 9.80 -9.24
N THR A 720 6.73 10.75 -9.97
CA THR A 720 5.38 10.77 -10.56
C THR A 720 5.47 11.38 -11.97
N GLU A 721 4.45 11.25 -12.81
CA GLU A 721 4.47 11.95 -14.12
C GLU A 721 4.34 13.47 -13.93
N ASP A 722 3.29 13.94 -13.23
CA ASP A 722 2.98 15.37 -13.08
C ASP A 722 2.73 15.83 -11.63
N ALA A 723 2.59 14.90 -10.67
CA ALA A 723 2.19 15.21 -9.29
C ALA A 723 3.38 15.66 -8.42
N TYR A 724 3.78 16.92 -8.53
CA TYR A 724 4.96 17.52 -7.87
C TYR A 724 5.01 17.31 -6.34
N GLN A 725 3.88 17.45 -5.63
CA GLN A 725 3.84 17.27 -4.17
C GLN A 725 4.01 15.81 -3.72
N TRP A 726 3.99 14.86 -4.65
CA TRP A 726 4.08 13.41 -4.40
C TRP A 726 5.35 12.77 -5.01
N SER A 727 6.24 13.57 -5.58
CA SER A 727 7.50 13.09 -6.14
C SER A 727 8.66 13.67 -5.33
N TYR A 728 9.45 12.80 -4.71
CA TYR A 728 10.67 13.20 -4.00
C TYR A 728 11.65 13.90 -4.96
N LYS A 729 11.84 13.32 -6.15
CA LYS A 729 12.72 13.85 -7.21
C LYS A 729 12.29 15.23 -7.70
N LYS A 730 11.00 15.44 -7.97
CA LYS A 730 10.47 16.75 -8.41
C LYS A 730 10.45 17.76 -7.26
N GLY A 731 10.20 17.32 -6.02
CA GLY A 731 10.26 18.19 -4.84
C GLY A 731 11.66 18.75 -4.59
N ILE A 732 12.72 17.95 -4.78
CA ILE A 732 14.10 18.46 -4.78
C ILE A 732 14.26 19.54 -5.87
N ALA A 733 13.83 19.25 -7.10
CA ALA A 733 13.95 20.19 -8.23
C ALA A 733 13.11 21.47 -8.05
N ALA A 734 11.99 21.40 -7.32
CA ALA A 734 11.12 22.52 -6.98
C ALA A 734 11.65 23.38 -5.81
N GLY A 735 12.62 22.87 -5.04
CA GLY A 735 13.09 23.46 -3.79
C GLY A 735 12.13 23.24 -2.60
N THR A 736 11.30 22.19 -2.66
CA THR A 736 10.36 21.83 -1.58
C THR A 736 10.77 20.59 -0.79
N LEU A 737 11.78 19.82 -1.21
CA LEU A 737 12.34 18.73 -0.41
C LEU A 737 13.86 18.89 -0.26
N PRO A 738 14.44 18.41 0.86
CA PRO A 738 15.88 18.51 1.10
C PRO A 738 16.65 17.74 0.02
N THR A 739 17.65 18.38 -0.58
CA THR A 739 18.46 17.79 -1.66
C THR A 739 19.25 16.55 -1.20
N ILE A 740 19.60 16.51 0.08
CA ILE A 740 20.24 15.37 0.74
C ILE A 740 19.38 15.01 1.97
N ALA A 741 18.81 13.81 2.00
CA ALA A 741 17.81 13.38 2.99
C ALA A 741 18.24 13.48 4.47
N TYR A 742 19.54 13.55 4.75
CA TYR A 742 20.12 13.68 6.09
C TYR A 742 20.64 15.09 6.42
N GLU A 743 20.50 16.06 5.51
CA GLU A 743 20.90 17.47 5.69
C GLU A 743 19.64 18.35 5.62
N ARG A 744 19.06 18.64 6.80
CA ARG A 744 17.86 19.49 6.94
C ARG A 744 18.23 20.91 7.34
N ASN A 745 17.42 21.88 6.90
CA ASN A 745 17.59 23.30 7.24
C ASN A 745 16.69 23.75 8.41
N PHE A 746 15.56 23.10 8.61
CA PHE A 746 14.64 23.30 9.73
C PHE A 746 14.68 22.14 10.73
N SER A 747 14.58 22.47 12.01
CA SER A 747 14.32 21.54 13.11
C SER A 747 13.03 21.90 13.84
N CYS A 748 12.37 20.92 14.44
CA CYS A 748 11.21 21.14 15.31
C CYS A 748 11.53 21.90 16.63
N THR A 749 12.79 22.30 16.83
CA THR A 749 13.21 23.24 17.89
C THR A 749 13.29 24.71 17.42
N ASP A 750 13.16 24.98 16.12
CA ASP A 750 13.15 26.34 15.56
C ASP A 750 11.81 27.06 15.76
N THR A 751 11.82 28.38 15.52
CA THR A 751 10.58 29.17 15.46
C THR A 751 9.82 28.86 14.17
N ILE A 752 8.68 28.19 14.29
CA ILE A 752 7.74 27.96 13.17
C ILE A 752 7.15 29.31 12.73
N PRO A 753 7.29 29.70 11.44
CA PRO A 753 6.71 30.95 10.95
C PRO A 753 5.18 30.93 10.96
N ASP A 754 4.55 32.06 11.28
CA ASP A 754 3.11 32.25 11.03
C ASP A 754 2.91 32.68 9.56
N TYR A 755 2.55 31.72 8.72
CA TYR A 755 2.39 31.94 7.28
C TYR A 755 1.22 32.86 6.93
N GLY A 756 0.16 32.88 7.75
CA GLY A 756 -0.96 33.81 7.59
C GLY A 756 -0.53 35.25 7.84
N ILE A 757 0.26 35.51 8.90
CA ILE A 757 0.85 36.83 9.18
C ILE A 757 1.87 37.23 8.10
N LEU A 758 2.60 36.27 7.52
CA LEU A 758 3.49 36.50 6.37
C LEU A 758 2.75 36.73 5.04
N GLY A 759 1.40 36.71 5.03
CA GLY A 759 0.58 37.02 3.86
C GLY A 759 0.45 35.87 2.86
N MET A 760 0.60 34.62 3.32
CA MET A 760 0.33 33.43 2.50
C MET A 760 -1.12 32.97 2.69
N PRO A 761 -1.95 32.96 1.62
CA PRO A 761 -3.31 32.42 1.68
C PRO A 761 -3.38 30.98 2.16
N GLU A 762 -4.28 30.71 3.10
CA GLU A 762 -4.60 29.37 3.63
C GLU A 762 -5.59 28.60 2.71
N THR A 763 -5.69 29.01 1.44
CA THR A 763 -6.69 28.57 0.44
C THR A 763 -6.06 28.09 -0.87
N PHE A 764 -4.72 27.96 -0.92
CA PHE A 764 -3.95 27.40 -2.03
C PHE A 764 -4.13 25.88 -2.11
#